data_AF-A0A956K407-F1
#
_entry.id   AF-A0A956K407-F1
#
_cell.length_a   1.000
_cell.length_b   1.000
_cell.length_c   1.000
_cell.angle_alpha   90.00
_cell.angle_beta   90.00
_cell.angle_gamma   90.00
#
_symmetry.space_group_name_H-M   'P 1'
#
loop_
_entity.id
_entity.type
_entity.pdbx_description
1 polymer ?
#
loop_
_entity_poly.entity_id
_entity_poly.type
_entity_poly.pdbx_seq_one_letter_code
_entity_poly.pdbx_strand_id
1 'polypeptide(L)'
;ILPGRQVEPGDILIGKVTPLGDSSGALLSPEEKLLRAIFGEASGEVRDSSLRCPPGCSGTIVSARKVGTQGKGELDRAEVVIGWERPLAVGDELLLEGAGTPRAGLRVIVAAVTSLGGGRRLAWADGAASLRVAKLTMVEDLIHARSIGPYSLVTQQPLGGRESFGGQSVAPPWIGALATRAPWMAWEMFTIKSDSVTGRVRAYEALVLSKDIEHPRADLETPAPSTGSGTTSETPADIFSFFEKPRSQTLEPGDVAAEIPESVEVLARELFALGLEVRFAAENIGVRLLSREALRARSHGQVKNPETINYRTFKPERDGLFCSRIFGPVKDYECLCGKYARMKHRGVVCEKCGVEVVQSKVRRERFGHLDLAAPVVHPLFKDTVACLLRLKDDELDAVLAGTMGLDGDGRYAEVDDDRPGSEAGGVAIRAALAALDLEALSRAGDPARAKVAGALLKQEIEPTAFMIETLAILPPDLRPLVPLDGGRFATSDLNDLYRRVVSRHNRLARLIELAAPRIILRNEFGELQRTVEQLFMNEATAKPVHFNHRALRSLASMIEVRLHELTRRRVDYSGVSRLVADAAVSSGRCRLPRRMATELFKPMAFGVMESQGHVDTIKSAKAALEQGLDFAVNAIAETAGARPILLVGAGGFTVCEVELWDEATIAVDPATARALRGPEQDTRVTVHVPLGDEARREAAAMTGVQRPDFRFSSGGWLSAALVGGEALDRLREAVLCGLIEQVEDPLLTAALGRGPDAAPVGPSQVHASSPGRATFDEDEDDF
;
A
#
# COMPACT_ATOMS: atom_id res chain seq x y z
N ILE A 1 15.06 -21.12 -33.46
CA ILE A 1 15.18 -19.70 -33.83
C ILE A 1 15.77 -19.66 -35.23
N LEU A 2 15.05 -19.17 -36.23
CA LEU A 2 15.48 -19.19 -37.63
C LEU A 2 15.75 -17.76 -38.08
N PRO A 3 17.02 -17.38 -38.34
CA PRO A 3 17.34 -16.12 -39.00
C PRO A 3 16.56 -15.99 -40.31
N GLY A 4 16.06 -14.79 -40.62
CA GLY A 4 15.23 -14.51 -41.78
C GLY A 4 13.72 -14.65 -41.55
N ARG A 5 13.26 -15.13 -40.38
CA ARG A 5 11.83 -15.20 -40.05
C ARG A 5 11.31 -13.83 -39.62
N GLN A 6 10.17 -13.41 -40.17
CA GLN A 6 9.42 -12.26 -39.66
C GLN A 6 8.69 -12.60 -38.35
N VAL A 7 8.70 -11.65 -37.43
CA VAL A 7 8.05 -11.71 -36.12
C VAL A 7 7.28 -10.44 -35.85
N GLU A 8 6.08 -10.57 -35.30
CA GLU A 8 5.21 -9.48 -34.86
C GLU A 8 5.16 -9.40 -33.32
N PRO A 9 4.70 -8.29 -32.71
CA PRO A 9 4.53 -8.18 -31.27
C PRO A 9 3.70 -9.35 -30.72
N GLY A 10 4.22 -10.03 -29.70
CA GLY A 10 3.61 -11.24 -29.12
C GLY A 10 4.11 -12.58 -29.70
N ASP A 11 4.80 -12.56 -30.85
CA ASP A 11 5.38 -13.77 -31.45
C ASP A 11 6.47 -14.37 -30.56
N ILE A 12 6.53 -15.70 -30.52
CA ILE A 12 7.51 -16.42 -29.70
C ILE A 12 8.89 -16.37 -30.39
N LEU A 13 9.82 -15.60 -29.80
CA LEU A 13 11.22 -15.49 -30.24
C LEU A 13 12.05 -16.68 -29.76
N ILE A 14 11.87 -17.05 -28.50
CA ILE A 14 12.49 -18.23 -27.89
C ILE A 14 11.39 -19.03 -27.25
N GLY A 15 11.08 -20.18 -27.84
CA GLY A 15 10.20 -21.17 -27.24
C GLY A 15 10.81 -21.65 -25.93
N LYS A 16 10.28 -21.19 -24.80
CA LYS A 16 10.68 -21.65 -23.49
C LYS A 16 9.45 -22.21 -22.79
N VAL A 17 9.40 -23.52 -22.83
CA VAL A 17 8.42 -24.31 -22.11
C VAL A 17 9.05 -24.57 -20.75
N THR A 18 8.75 -23.73 -19.76
CA THR A 18 9.22 -23.97 -18.40
C THR A 18 8.20 -24.93 -17.78
N PRO A 19 8.63 -26.09 -17.22
CA PRO A 19 7.72 -26.86 -16.37
C PRO A 19 7.12 -25.89 -15.36
N LEU A 20 5.81 -25.93 -15.12
CA LEU A 20 5.18 -25.08 -14.11
C LEU A 20 5.81 -25.40 -12.75
N GLY A 21 6.92 -24.75 -12.45
CA GLY A 21 7.48 -24.60 -11.13
C GLY A 21 6.92 -23.30 -10.58
N ASP A 22 5.67 -23.35 -10.13
CA ASP A 22 5.16 -22.73 -8.91
C ASP A 22 5.72 -21.35 -8.49
N SER A 23 5.90 -20.42 -9.42
CA SER A 23 6.32 -19.06 -9.06
C SER A 23 5.96 -18.07 -10.18
N SER A 24 4.66 -17.86 -10.36
CA SER A 24 4.08 -16.54 -10.57
C SER A 24 2.56 -16.68 -10.56
N GLY A 25 1.88 -16.04 -9.61
CA GLY A 25 0.42 -15.89 -9.64
C GLY A 25 -0.04 -14.96 -10.78
N ALA A 26 0.22 -15.35 -12.02
CA ALA A 26 -0.33 -14.68 -13.18
C ALA A 26 -1.81 -15.08 -13.31
N LEU A 27 -2.71 -14.10 -13.16
CA LEU A 27 -4.10 -14.25 -13.57
C LEU A 27 -4.11 -14.62 -15.06
N LEU A 28 -4.66 -15.80 -15.37
CA LEU A 28 -4.87 -16.26 -16.74
C LEU A 28 -5.51 -15.14 -17.58
N SER A 29 -4.97 -14.91 -18.77
CA SER A 29 -5.59 -13.97 -19.72
C SER A 29 -7.03 -14.41 -20.03
N PRO A 30 -7.93 -13.50 -20.44
CA PRO A 30 -9.26 -13.88 -20.91
C PRO A 30 -9.23 -14.96 -22.00
N GLU A 31 -8.24 -14.93 -22.90
CA GLU A 31 -8.03 -15.97 -23.92
C GLU A 31 -7.60 -17.31 -23.30
N GLU A 32 -6.71 -17.31 -22.31
CA GLU A 32 -6.28 -18.53 -21.62
C GLU A 32 -7.40 -19.17 -20.79
N LYS A 33 -8.27 -18.34 -20.18
CA LYS A 33 -9.50 -18.82 -19.51
C LYS A 33 -10.47 -19.45 -20.50
N LEU A 34 -10.60 -18.87 -21.69
CA LEU A 34 -11.45 -19.38 -22.76
C LEU A 34 -10.92 -20.71 -23.30
N LEU A 35 -9.61 -20.81 -23.57
CA LEU A 35 -8.98 -22.04 -24.06
C LEU A 35 -9.08 -23.17 -23.03
N ARG A 36 -8.88 -22.87 -21.74
CA ARG A 36 -9.03 -23.85 -20.66
C ARG A 36 -10.48 -24.31 -20.47
N ALA A 37 -11.45 -23.43 -20.72
CA ALA A 37 -12.87 -23.78 -20.74
C ALA A 37 -13.27 -24.65 -21.95
N ILE A 38 -12.58 -24.51 -23.09
CA ILE A 38 -12.86 -25.26 -24.32
C ILE A 38 -12.20 -26.65 -24.31
N PHE A 39 -10.96 -26.78 -23.83
CA PHE A 39 -10.16 -28.01 -23.97
C PHE A 39 -9.97 -28.84 -22.68
N GLY A 40 -10.45 -28.36 -21.53
CA GLY A 40 -10.34 -29.09 -20.25
C GLY A 40 -8.91 -29.25 -19.73
N GLU A 41 -8.69 -30.20 -18.80
CA GLU A 41 -7.40 -30.45 -18.12
C GLU A 41 -6.31 -31.08 -19.00
N ALA A 42 -6.56 -31.30 -20.30
CA ALA A 42 -5.61 -31.92 -21.22
C ALA A 42 -4.56 -30.95 -21.81
N SER A 43 -4.47 -29.71 -21.31
CA SER A 43 -3.32 -28.81 -21.57
C SER A 43 -2.31 -28.94 -20.43
N GLY A 44 -1.30 -29.78 -20.62
CA GLY A 44 -0.34 -30.19 -19.58
C GLY A 44 0.60 -29.09 -19.05
N GLU A 45 0.82 -29.15 -17.72
CA GLU A 45 2.07 -29.06 -16.92
C GLU A 45 3.22 -28.12 -17.29
N VAL A 46 3.04 -27.19 -18.22
CA VAL A 46 4.10 -26.28 -18.65
C VAL A 46 3.55 -24.88 -18.86
N ARG A 47 4.24 -23.87 -18.31
CA ARG A 47 3.96 -22.48 -18.62
C ARG A 47 4.74 -22.10 -19.86
N ASP A 48 4.05 -21.48 -20.79
CA ASP A 48 4.70 -20.76 -21.87
C ASP A 48 5.41 -19.52 -21.29
N SER A 49 6.69 -19.70 -20.96
CA SER A 49 7.61 -18.66 -20.51
C SER A 49 8.47 -18.15 -21.66
N SER A 50 8.00 -18.37 -22.89
CA SER A 50 8.73 -18.01 -24.08
C SER A 50 9.07 -16.54 -24.06
N LEU A 51 10.29 -16.22 -24.49
CA LEU A 51 10.62 -14.85 -24.81
C LEU A 51 9.75 -14.46 -26.01
N ARG A 52 8.79 -13.58 -25.79
CA ARG A 52 7.93 -13.04 -26.85
C ARG A 52 8.52 -11.75 -27.38
N CYS A 53 8.19 -11.44 -28.62
CA CYS A 53 8.48 -10.17 -29.24
C CYS A 53 7.76 -9.08 -28.44
N PRO A 54 8.47 -8.11 -27.82
CA PRO A 54 7.83 -7.10 -27.00
C PRO A 54 6.84 -6.24 -27.81
N PRO A 55 5.91 -5.54 -27.16
CA PRO A 55 5.09 -4.52 -27.82
C PRO A 55 6.00 -3.54 -28.61
N GLY A 56 5.60 -3.12 -29.81
CA GLY A 56 6.40 -2.20 -30.64
C GLY A 56 7.63 -2.80 -31.34
N CYS A 57 7.87 -4.10 -31.15
CA CYS A 57 8.93 -4.88 -31.78
C CYS A 57 8.31 -5.79 -32.86
N SER A 58 8.58 -5.50 -34.13
CA SER A 58 8.14 -6.28 -35.29
C SER A 58 9.30 -6.30 -36.27
N GLY A 59 9.68 -7.42 -36.86
CA GLY A 59 10.87 -7.46 -37.70
C GLY A 59 11.33 -8.81 -38.18
N THR A 60 12.48 -8.82 -38.83
CA THR A 60 13.14 -10.05 -39.26
C THR A 60 14.18 -10.44 -38.23
N ILE A 61 14.17 -11.68 -37.76
CA ILE A 61 15.24 -12.19 -36.90
C ILE A 61 16.55 -12.15 -37.69
N VAL A 62 17.49 -11.29 -37.29
CA VAL A 62 18.81 -11.13 -37.92
C VAL A 62 19.78 -12.17 -37.40
N SER A 63 19.80 -12.38 -36.09
CA SER A 63 20.63 -13.40 -35.48
C SER A 63 20.01 -13.89 -34.18
N ALA A 64 20.38 -15.11 -33.80
CA ALA A 64 20.02 -15.66 -32.51
C ALA A 64 21.15 -16.55 -32.03
N ARG A 65 21.71 -16.24 -30.87
CA ARG A 65 22.83 -16.98 -30.30
C ARG A 65 22.63 -17.21 -28.81
N LYS A 66 23.10 -18.36 -28.33
CA LYS A 66 23.21 -18.66 -26.90
C LYS A 66 24.43 -17.92 -26.36
N VAL A 67 24.25 -17.13 -25.32
CA VAL A 67 25.30 -16.34 -24.66
C VAL A 67 25.61 -17.00 -23.32
N GLY A 68 26.65 -17.82 -23.29
CA GLY A 68 27.27 -18.36 -22.07
C GLY A 68 26.99 -19.84 -21.77
N THR A 69 28.03 -20.50 -21.24
CA THR A 69 27.99 -21.56 -20.21
C THR A 69 29.37 -21.61 -19.55
N GLN A 70 29.44 -21.51 -18.22
CA GLN A 70 30.16 -22.43 -17.32
C GLN A 70 30.08 -21.96 -15.85
N GLY A 71 29.05 -22.44 -15.14
CA GLY A 71 28.90 -22.34 -13.70
C GLY A 71 27.63 -23.06 -13.25
N LYS A 72 27.71 -23.95 -12.25
CA LYS A 72 26.52 -24.60 -11.66
C LYS A 72 25.63 -23.51 -11.03
N GLY A 73 24.51 -23.19 -11.70
CA GLY A 73 23.47 -22.31 -11.17
C GLY A 73 23.20 -21.02 -11.96
N GLU A 74 23.93 -20.71 -13.03
CA GLU A 74 23.61 -19.56 -13.89
C GLU A 74 22.66 -19.94 -15.04
N LEU A 75 21.65 -19.10 -15.27
CA LEU A 75 20.68 -19.24 -16.36
C LEU A 75 21.36 -19.10 -17.72
N ASP A 76 21.08 -20.04 -18.63
CA ASP A 76 21.42 -19.93 -20.04
C ASP A 76 20.83 -18.62 -20.62
N ARG A 77 21.68 -17.66 -20.98
CA ARG A 77 21.22 -16.44 -21.67
C ARG A 77 21.16 -16.70 -23.16
N ALA A 78 20.14 -16.17 -23.82
CA ALA A 78 19.99 -16.22 -25.25
C ALA A 78 19.71 -14.81 -25.76
N GLU A 79 20.43 -14.42 -26.80
CA GLU A 79 20.30 -13.13 -27.46
C GLU A 79 19.66 -13.36 -28.81
N VAL A 80 18.50 -12.73 -29.04
CA VAL A 80 17.84 -12.69 -30.35
C VAL A 80 17.88 -11.25 -30.82
N VAL A 81 18.57 -11.03 -31.95
CA VAL A 81 18.63 -9.74 -32.61
C VAL A 81 17.56 -9.75 -33.69
N ILE A 82 16.59 -8.87 -33.57
CA ILE A 82 15.57 -8.64 -34.58
C ILE A 82 15.92 -7.33 -35.26
N GLY A 83 16.13 -7.40 -36.56
CA GLY A 83 16.30 -6.24 -37.41
C GLY A 83 14.96 -5.86 -38.01
N TRP A 84 14.59 -4.60 -37.88
CA TRP A 84 13.42 -4.08 -38.55
C TRP A 84 13.65 -2.67 -39.04
N GLU A 85 13.00 -2.38 -40.15
CA GLU A 85 12.90 -1.05 -40.67
C GLU A 85 11.59 -0.47 -40.17
N ARG A 86 11.68 0.54 -39.29
CA ARG A 86 10.52 1.30 -38.86
C ARG A 86 10.81 2.80 -38.96
N PRO A 87 9.79 3.62 -39.25
CA PRO A 87 9.95 5.06 -39.16
C PRO A 87 10.33 5.48 -37.74
N LEU A 88 11.09 6.57 -37.62
CA LEU A 88 11.29 7.24 -36.34
C LEU A 88 9.98 7.90 -35.92
N ALA A 89 9.60 7.73 -34.66
CA ALA A 89 8.44 8.38 -34.05
C ALA A 89 8.90 9.58 -33.21
N VAL A 90 8.03 10.58 -33.07
CA VAL A 90 8.27 11.69 -32.14
C VAL A 90 8.40 11.12 -30.73
N GLY A 91 9.42 11.55 -30.00
CA GLY A 91 9.76 11.05 -28.68
C GLY A 91 10.75 9.91 -28.66
N ASP A 92 11.12 9.28 -29.78
CA ASP A 92 12.19 8.28 -29.75
C ASP A 92 13.52 8.88 -29.29
N GLU A 93 14.30 8.11 -28.55
CA GLU A 93 15.62 8.52 -28.08
C GLU A 93 16.71 7.87 -28.93
N LEU A 94 17.58 8.70 -29.49
CA LEU A 94 18.65 8.30 -30.39
C LEU A 94 20.00 8.67 -29.80
N LEU A 95 20.93 7.73 -29.85
CA LEU A 95 22.35 7.95 -29.65
C LEU A 95 23.01 8.22 -31.00
N LEU A 96 23.62 9.38 -31.13
CA LEU A 96 24.31 9.85 -32.32
C LEU A 96 25.82 9.73 -32.08
N GLU A 97 26.51 8.90 -32.86
CA GLU A 97 27.97 8.66 -32.77
C GLU A 97 28.66 8.99 -34.11
N GLY A 98 29.68 9.87 -34.12
CA GLY A 98 30.39 10.17 -35.35
C GLY A 98 31.51 11.20 -35.22
N ALA A 99 32.33 11.34 -36.27
CA ALA A 99 33.39 12.33 -36.34
C ALA A 99 32.77 13.74 -36.44
N GLY A 100 32.63 14.41 -35.30
CA GLY A 100 32.00 15.73 -35.20
C GLY A 100 31.06 15.90 -34.01
N THR A 101 30.73 14.84 -33.26
CA THR A 101 30.03 14.99 -31.98
C THR A 101 31.01 15.46 -30.91
N PRO A 102 30.85 16.66 -30.32
CA PRO A 102 31.86 17.27 -29.44
C PRO A 102 32.05 16.55 -28.09
N ARG A 103 31.28 15.48 -27.81
CA ARG A 103 31.42 14.57 -26.66
C ARG A 103 31.07 13.14 -27.10
N ALA A 104 31.60 12.14 -26.41
CA ALA A 104 31.30 10.72 -26.65
C ALA A 104 29.77 10.48 -26.67
N GLY A 105 29.18 10.33 -27.86
CA GLY A 105 27.76 10.06 -28.08
C GLY A 105 26.80 11.19 -27.67
N LEU A 106 26.12 11.82 -28.63
CA LEU A 106 25.05 12.78 -28.33
C LEU A 106 23.70 12.04 -28.22
N ARG A 107 22.98 12.23 -27.12
CA ARG A 107 21.60 11.71 -26.97
C ARG A 107 20.59 12.76 -27.40
N VAL A 108 19.70 12.40 -28.33
CA VAL A 108 18.69 13.30 -28.89
C VAL A 108 17.32 12.65 -28.81
N ILE A 109 16.33 13.43 -28.38
CA ILE A 109 14.91 13.04 -28.41
C ILE A 109 14.31 13.67 -29.66
N VAL A 110 13.69 12.84 -30.50
CA VAL A 110 13.03 13.30 -31.73
C VAL A 110 11.85 14.20 -31.35
N ALA A 111 11.92 15.51 -31.67
CA ALA A 111 10.86 16.46 -31.32
C ALA A 111 9.80 16.63 -32.42
N ALA A 112 10.20 16.47 -33.69
CA ALA A 112 9.31 16.52 -34.85
C ALA A 112 9.93 15.72 -36.01
N VAL A 113 9.09 15.11 -36.84
CA VAL A 113 9.51 14.38 -38.05
C VAL A 113 8.90 15.06 -39.26
N THR A 114 9.71 15.74 -40.08
CA THR A 114 9.23 16.50 -41.26
C THR A 114 9.35 15.75 -42.57
N SER A 115 10.28 14.78 -42.71
CA SER A 115 10.27 13.76 -43.79
C SER A 115 11.31 12.65 -43.54
N LEU A 116 11.06 11.44 -44.06
CA LEU A 116 11.99 10.30 -44.09
C LEU A 116 12.33 9.90 -45.54
N GLY A 117 12.62 10.89 -46.39
CA GLY A 117 13.03 10.66 -47.78
C GLY A 117 14.49 10.23 -47.87
N GLY A 118 14.72 8.97 -48.25
CA GLY A 118 15.98 8.27 -48.47
C GLY A 118 17.28 9.09 -48.65
N GLY A 119 18.31 8.70 -47.88
CA GLY A 119 19.71 8.75 -48.32
C GLY A 119 20.47 10.08 -48.24
N ARG A 120 20.06 11.05 -47.41
CA ARG A 120 20.86 12.28 -47.18
C ARG A 120 21.37 12.42 -45.75
N ARG A 121 22.61 12.94 -45.63
CA ARG A 121 23.28 13.29 -44.35
C ARG A 121 22.34 14.16 -43.51
N LEU A 122 22.13 13.81 -42.23
CA LEU A 122 21.52 14.70 -41.24
C LEU A 122 22.40 15.95 -41.12
N ALA A 123 21.89 17.10 -41.57
CA ALA A 123 22.58 18.38 -41.42
C ALA A 123 22.23 18.97 -40.04
N TRP A 124 23.24 19.34 -39.26
CA TRP A 124 23.10 20.21 -38.09
C TRP A 124 23.92 21.48 -38.31
N ALA A 125 23.69 22.51 -37.48
CA ALA A 125 24.45 23.74 -37.56
C ALA A 125 25.96 23.43 -37.46
N ASP A 126 26.70 23.74 -38.52
CA ASP A 126 28.17 23.66 -38.67
C ASP A 126 28.82 22.36 -39.22
N GLY A 127 28.09 21.47 -39.92
CA GLY A 127 28.80 20.49 -40.78
C GLY A 127 28.02 19.28 -41.27
N ALA A 128 28.58 18.58 -42.26
CA ALA A 128 28.03 17.36 -42.86
C ALA A 128 28.95 16.15 -42.59
N ALA A 129 28.75 15.45 -41.48
CA ALA A 129 29.50 14.23 -41.13
C ALA A 129 28.66 12.95 -41.34
N SER A 130 29.33 11.79 -41.41
CA SER A 130 28.69 10.49 -41.29
C SER A 130 28.45 10.19 -39.81
N LEU A 131 27.20 9.91 -39.46
CA LEU A 131 26.78 9.74 -38.08
C LEU A 131 26.06 8.40 -37.94
N ARG A 132 26.55 7.55 -37.05
CA ARG A 132 25.86 6.33 -36.64
C ARG A 132 24.75 6.72 -35.68
N VAL A 133 23.53 6.25 -35.96
CA VAL A 133 22.35 6.48 -35.14
C VAL A 133 21.97 5.15 -34.52
N ALA A 134 22.08 5.04 -33.19
CA ALA A 134 21.58 3.89 -32.45
C ALA A 134 20.33 4.31 -31.66
N LYS A 135 19.23 3.59 -31.84
CA LYS A 135 17.99 3.87 -31.10
C LYS A 135 18.09 3.28 -29.70
N LEU A 136 17.96 4.10 -28.68
CA LEU A 136 18.08 3.69 -27.27
C LEU A 136 16.75 3.25 -26.69
N THR A 137 15.70 4.03 -26.93
CA THR A 137 14.40 3.84 -26.29
C THR A 137 13.27 4.12 -27.25
N MET A 138 12.26 3.25 -27.25
CA MET A 138 11.05 3.37 -28.07
C MET A 138 9.96 4.09 -27.29
N VAL A 139 9.39 5.16 -27.84
CA VAL A 139 8.36 5.92 -27.11
C VAL A 139 7.08 5.10 -26.84
N GLU A 140 6.72 4.20 -27.76
CA GLU A 140 5.56 3.29 -27.62
C GLU A 140 5.71 2.28 -26.46
N ASP A 141 6.93 2.05 -26.01
CA ASP A 141 7.20 1.17 -24.86
C ASP A 141 7.09 1.94 -23.54
N LEU A 142 7.11 3.27 -23.59
CA LEU A 142 7.05 4.14 -22.43
C LEU A 142 5.63 4.58 -22.09
N ILE A 143 4.74 4.63 -23.10
CA ILE A 143 3.35 5.02 -22.87
C ILE A 143 2.62 3.95 -22.03
N HIS A 144 2.00 4.39 -20.95
CA HIS A 144 1.16 3.57 -20.11
C HIS A 144 0.09 4.42 -19.45
N ALA A 145 -1.15 3.92 -19.37
CA ALA A 145 -2.25 4.62 -18.73
C ALA A 145 -3.26 3.63 -18.17
N ARG A 146 -3.96 4.04 -17.12
CA ARG A 146 -5.11 3.32 -16.57
C ARG A 146 -6.15 4.29 -16.03
N SER A 147 -7.41 3.98 -16.29
CA SER A 147 -8.53 4.50 -15.48
C SER A 147 -8.68 3.66 -14.23
N ILE A 148 -8.96 2.36 -14.37
CA ILE A 148 -9.09 1.38 -13.27
C ILE A 148 -8.29 0.11 -13.59
N GLY A 149 -7.97 -0.73 -12.61
CA GLY A 149 -7.14 -1.92 -12.86
C GLY A 149 -7.04 -2.89 -11.70
N PRO A 150 -6.07 -3.82 -11.70
CA PRO A 150 -5.86 -4.71 -10.57
C PRO A 150 -5.29 -3.95 -9.36
N TYR A 151 -5.58 -4.49 -8.18
CA TYR A 151 -5.25 -3.90 -6.89
C TYR A 151 -4.53 -4.89 -5.99
N SER A 152 -3.71 -4.35 -5.08
CA SER A 152 -3.08 -5.11 -4.01
C SER A 152 -4.13 -5.76 -3.11
N LEU A 153 -3.97 -7.05 -2.81
CA LEU A 153 -4.86 -7.75 -1.86
C LEU A 153 -4.80 -7.12 -0.46
N VAL A 154 -3.62 -6.61 -0.06
CA VAL A 154 -3.38 -6.12 1.30
C VAL A 154 -3.61 -4.63 1.45
N THR A 155 -3.28 -3.79 0.46
CA THR A 155 -3.44 -2.33 0.60
C THR A 155 -4.59 -1.78 -0.24
N GLN A 156 -5.19 -2.59 -1.12
CA GLN A 156 -6.19 -2.15 -2.10
C GLN A 156 -5.73 -1.04 -3.04
N GLN A 157 -4.45 -0.67 -3.01
CA GLN A 157 -3.86 0.30 -3.93
C GLN A 157 -3.62 -0.31 -5.31
N PRO A 158 -3.64 0.52 -6.37
CA PRO A 158 -3.15 0.17 -7.69
C PRO A 158 -1.77 -0.50 -7.62
N LEU A 159 -1.57 -1.58 -8.37
CA LEU A 159 -0.27 -2.24 -8.45
C LEU A 159 0.80 -1.33 -9.09
N GLY A 160 2.07 -1.69 -8.96
CA GLY A 160 3.17 -0.99 -9.63
C GLY A 160 3.56 -1.64 -10.95
N GLY A 161 4.05 -0.83 -11.88
CA GLY A 161 4.62 -1.31 -13.15
C GLY A 161 3.59 -1.55 -14.25
N ARG A 162 4.05 -1.39 -15.50
CA ARG A 162 3.22 -1.53 -16.70
C ARG A 162 2.68 -2.95 -16.88
N GLU A 163 3.50 -3.97 -16.61
CA GLU A 163 3.12 -5.39 -16.75
C GLU A 163 1.94 -5.79 -15.86
N SER A 164 1.83 -5.16 -14.68
CA SER A 164 0.72 -5.36 -13.75
C SER A 164 -0.43 -4.37 -13.96
N PHE A 165 -0.42 -3.66 -15.10
CA PHE A 165 -1.37 -2.59 -15.40
C PHE A 165 -1.50 -1.58 -14.23
N GLY A 166 -0.36 -1.15 -13.70
CA GLY A 166 -0.24 -0.43 -12.44
C GLY A 166 -0.52 1.08 -12.50
N GLY A 167 -0.77 1.70 -11.35
CA GLY A 167 -0.94 3.16 -11.21
C GLY A 167 0.37 3.91 -11.12
N GLN A 168 0.34 5.18 -11.54
CA GLN A 168 1.45 6.10 -11.29
C GLN A 168 1.35 6.66 -9.88
N SER A 169 2.51 6.97 -9.30
CA SER A 169 2.62 7.63 -8.00
C SER A 169 3.22 9.01 -8.18
N VAL A 170 2.86 9.93 -7.32
CA VAL A 170 3.51 11.25 -7.23
C VAL A 170 4.59 11.20 -6.16
N ALA A 171 5.75 11.79 -6.44
CA ALA A 171 6.83 11.82 -5.46
C ALA A 171 6.45 12.71 -4.26
N PRO A 172 6.95 12.41 -3.03
CA PRO A 172 6.60 13.15 -1.82
C PRO A 172 6.70 14.68 -1.90
N PRO A 173 7.74 15.28 -2.53
CA PRO A 173 7.82 16.75 -2.62
C PRO A 173 6.68 17.37 -3.43
N TRP A 174 6.26 16.69 -4.50
CA TRP A 174 5.20 17.15 -5.39
C TRP A 174 3.83 17.00 -4.77
N ILE A 175 3.59 15.88 -4.06
CA ILE A 175 2.30 15.66 -3.41
C ILE A 175 2.10 16.59 -2.21
N GLY A 176 3.16 16.92 -1.45
CA GLY A 176 3.08 17.94 -0.39
C GLY A 176 2.79 19.34 -0.95
N ALA A 177 3.46 19.71 -2.04
CA ALA A 177 3.19 20.98 -2.73
C ALA A 177 1.79 21.02 -3.38
N LEU A 178 1.27 19.87 -3.82
CA LEU A 178 -0.11 19.74 -4.31
C LEU A 178 -1.11 19.87 -3.15
N ALA A 179 -0.89 19.17 -2.04
CA ALA A 179 -1.80 19.19 -0.89
C ALA A 179 -1.99 20.59 -0.29
N THR A 180 -0.95 21.43 -0.34
CA THR A 180 -1.04 22.82 0.14
C THR A 180 -1.77 23.76 -0.84
N ARG A 181 -1.73 23.49 -2.15
CA ARG A 181 -2.28 24.35 -3.21
C ARG A 181 -3.65 23.91 -3.73
N ALA A 182 -3.88 22.61 -3.74
CA ALA A 182 -5.04 21.92 -4.30
C ALA A 182 -5.38 20.70 -3.41
N PRO A 183 -5.88 20.94 -2.18
CA PRO A 183 -6.13 19.90 -1.20
C PRO A 183 -7.20 18.89 -1.65
N TRP A 184 -8.23 19.27 -2.40
CA TRP A 184 -9.20 18.31 -2.95
C TRP A 184 -8.57 17.39 -3.98
N MET A 185 -7.70 17.91 -4.86
CA MET A 185 -6.93 17.06 -5.79
C MET A 185 -6.05 16.06 -5.04
N ALA A 186 -5.34 16.51 -3.99
CA ALA A 186 -4.54 15.61 -3.17
C ALA A 186 -5.43 14.57 -2.47
N TRP A 187 -6.57 14.97 -1.91
CA TRP A 187 -7.54 14.07 -1.29
C TRP A 187 -8.00 12.98 -2.28
N GLU A 188 -8.37 13.33 -3.51
CA GLU A 188 -8.76 12.35 -4.52
C GLU A 188 -7.65 11.33 -4.80
N MET A 189 -6.40 11.80 -4.88
CA MET A 189 -5.23 10.96 -5.12
C MET A 189 -5.03 9.96 -3.99
N PHE A 190 -5.26 10.34 -2.74
CA PHE A 190 -5.10 9.45 -1.60
C PHE A 190 -6.32 8.55 -1.36
N THR A 191 -7.52 8.95 -1.78
CA THR A 191 -8.78 8.24 -1.47
C THR A 191 -9.36 7.53 -2.69
N ILE A 192 -10.27 8.18 -3.40
CA ILE A 192 -11.10 7.62 -4.48
C ILE A 192 -10.29 7.20 -5.70
N LYS A 193 -9.02 7.59 -5.83
CA LYS A 193 -8.12 7.08 -6.87
C LYS A 193 -7.12 6.08 -6.34
N SER A 194 -6.91 5.97 -5.04
CA SER A 194 -5.95 5.00 -4.50
C SER A 194 -6.65 3.81 -3.91
N ASP A 195 -6.93 3.80 -2.61
CA ASP A 195 -7.31 2.61 -1.87
C ASP A 195 -8.69 2.68 -1.18
N SER A 196 -9.47 3.75 -1.40
CA SER A 196 -10.89 3.75 -1.02
C SER A 196 -11.69 2.88 -2.01
N VAL A 197 -11.96 1.63 -1.63
CA VAL A 197 -12.74 0.70 -2.48
C VAL A 197 -14.16 1.23 -2.71
N THR A 198 -14.83 1.68 -1.64
CA THR A 198 -16.18 2.25 -1.71
C THR A 198 -16.19 3.53 -2.53
N GLY A 199 -15.24 4.44 -2.27
CA GLY A 199 -15.10 5.70 -2.99
C GLY A 199 -14.85 5.51 -4.48
N ARG A 200 -14.00 4.54 -4.86
CA ARG A 200 -13.77 4.17 -6.27
C ARG A 200 -15.03 3.71 -6.98
N VAL A 201 -15.82 2.84 -6.34
CA VAL A 201 -17.06 2.32 -6.95
C VAL A 201 -18.05 3.47 -7.17
N ARG A 202 -18.23 4.34 -6.17
CA ARG A 202 -19.09 5.52 -6.26
C ARG A 202 -18.62 6.50 -7.33
N ALA A 203 -17.31 6.81 -7.34
CA ALA A 203 -16.72 7.68 -8.33
C ALA A 203 -16.89 7.12 -9.74
N TYR A 204 -16.67 5.83 -9.94
CA TYR A 204 -16.87 5.18 -11.24
C TYR A 204 -18.34 5.28 -11.70
N GLU A 205 -19.29 4.98 -10.82
CA GLU A 205 -20.73 5.08 -11.10
C GLU A 205 -21.12 6.53 -11.46
N ALA A 206 -20.68 7.51 -10.66
CA ALA A 206 -20.93 8.93 -10.92
C ALA A 206 -20.36 9.40 -12.26
N LEU A 207 -19.11 9.01 -12.58
CA LEU A 207 -18.45 9.38 -13.83
C LEU A 207 -19.16 8.81 -15.06
N VAL A 208 -19.62 7.56 -14.99
CA VAL A 208 -20.37 6.95 -16.10
C VAL A 208 -21.78 7.56 -16.19
N LEU A 209 -22.42 7.91 -15.08
CA LEU A 209 -23.71 8.62 -15.09
C LEU A 209 -23.61 10.12 -15.42
N SER A 210 -22.41 10.64 -15.67
CA SER A 210 -22.15 12.07 -15.83
C SER A 210 -22.70 12.93 -14.67
N LYS A 211 -22.64 12.38 -13.45
CA LYS A 211 -23.01 13.05 -12.20
C LYS A 211 -21.76 13.51 -11.46
N ASP A 212 -21.95 14.47 -10.56
CA ASP A 212 -20.89 14.92 -9.68
C ASP A 212 -20.53 13.83 -8.68
N ILE A 213 -19.23 13.74 -8.35
CA ILE A 213 -18.76 12.83 -7.32
C ILE A 213 -19.09 13.45 -5.97
N GLU A 214 -20.00 12.82 -5.23
CA GLU A 214 -20.32 13.24 -3.87
C GLU A 214 -19.09 13.06 -2.96
N HIS A 215 -18.62 14.16 -2.38
CA HIS A 215 -17.61 14.13 -1.34
C HIS A 215 -18.26 13.90 0.03
N PRO A 216 -17.68 13.08 0.92
CA PRO A 216 -18.19 12.93 2.28
C PRO A 216 -18.08 14.27 3.02
N ARG A 217 -19.19 15.01 3.11
CA ARG A 217 -19.32 16.18 4.00
C ARG A 217 -19.64 15.67 5.42
N ALA A 218 -19.09 16.34 6.43
CA ALA A 218 -19.37 16.04 7.83
C ALA A 218 -20.86 16.21 8.20
N ASP A 219 -21.61 16.96 7.37
CA ASP A 219 -23.04 17.21 7.54
C ASP A 219 -23.87 16.05 6.99
N LEU A 220 -23.82 14.89 7.65
CA LEU A 220 -24.90 13.92 7.51
C LEU A 220 -26.03 14.35 8.45
N GLU A 221 -26.90 15.24 7.96
CA GLU A 221 -28.30 15.16 8.37
C GLU A 221 -28.75 13.73 8.11
N THR A 222 -29.13 13.02 9.17
CA THR A 222 -29.81 11.72 9.10
C THR A 222 -30.85 11.79 7.98
N PRO A 223 -30.82 10.91 6.96
CA PRO A 223 -31.88 10.93 5.95
C PRO A 223 -33.21 10.71 6.68
N ALA A 224 -34.11 11.69 6.58
CA ALA A 224 -35.45 11.56 7.12
C ALA A 224 -36.08 10.26 6.59
N PRO A 225 -36.81 9.48 7.42
CA PRO A 225 -37.45 8.26 6.95
C PRO A 225 -38.39 8.63 5.82
N SER A 226 -38.09 8.17 4.60
CA SER A 226 -38.95 8.37 3.44
C SER A 226 -40.24 7.56 3.62
N THR A 227 -41.24 8.18 4.22
CA THR A 227 -42.64 7.78 4.08
C THR A 227 -43.08 8.14 2.66
N GLY A 228 -43.28 7.16 1.80
CA GLY A 228 -43.80 7.40 0.45
C GLY A 228 -43.97 6.15 -0.39
N SER A 229 -45.17 5.57 -0.33
CA SER A 229 -45.71 4.68 -1.34
C SER A 229 -45.79 5.39 -2.70
N GLY A 230 -45.24 4.82 -3.77
CA GLY A 230 -45.33 5.39 -5.11
C GLY A 230 -44.81 4.46 -6.20
N THR A 231 -45.74 3.78 -6.86
CA THR A 231 -45.74 3.25 -8.25
C THR A 231 -44.41 3.19 -9.01
N THR A 232 -44.01 1.97 -9.35
CA THR A 232 -43.02 1.62 -10.38
C THR A 232 -43.46 2.14 -11.75
N SER A 233 -42.90 3.26 -12.22
CA SER A 233 -42.88 3.56 -13.64
C SER A 233 -41.75 2.77 -14.29
N GLU A 234 -42.09 1.91 -15.25
CA GLU A 234 -41.15 1.18 -16.10
C GLU A 234 -40.33 2.18 -16.94
N THR A 235 -39.13 2.52 -16.48
CA THR A 235 -38.09 3.17 -17.29
C THR A 235 -37.24 2.08 -17.98
N PRO A 236 -36.64 2.37 -19.17
CA PRO A 236 -35.81 1.42 -19.89
C PRO A 236 -34.70 0.88 -18.97
N ALA A 237 -34.33 -0.40 -19.15
CA ALA A 237 -33.37 -1.10 -18.30
C ALA A 237 -32.07 -0.30 -18.16
N ASP A 238 -31.87 0.26 -16.95
CA ASP A 238 -30.71 1.06 -16.59
C ASP A 238 -29.41 0.24 -16.77
N ILE A 239 -28.43 0.84 -17.45
CA ILE A 239 -27.10 0.32 -17.73
C ILE A 239 -26.36 -0.16 -16.46
N PHE A 240 -26.82 0.27 -15.27
CA PHE A 240 -26.29 -0.07 -13.94
C PHE A 240 -27.04 -1.16 -13.17
N SER A 241 -28.01 -1.86 -13.77
CA SER A 241 -28.65 -3.04 -13.12
C SER A 241 -27.67 -4.13 -12.66
N PHE A 242 -26.40 -4.03 -13.06
CA PHE A 242 -25.29 -4.92 -12.69
C PHE A 242 -24.52 -4.52 -11.42
N PHE A 243 -24.57 -3.26 -10.99
CA PHE A 243 -23.91 -2.81 -9.76
C PHE A 243 -24.91 -2.90 -8.61
N GLU A 244 -24.66 -3.81 -7.66
CA GLU A 244 -25.43 -3.83 -6.41
C GLU A 244 -25.30 -2.44 -5.76
N LYS A 245 -26.43 -1.74 -5.57
CA LYS A 245 -26.45 -0.48 -4.81
C LYS A 245 -25.71 -0.70 -3.49
N PRO A 246 -24.62 0.04 -3.20
CA PRO A 246 -23.92 -0.12 -1.95
C PRO A 246 -24.92 0.16 -0.82
N ARG A 247 -25.07 -0.78 0.11
CA ARG A 247 -25.92 -0.57 1.28
C ARG A 247 -25.45 0.69 1.99
N SER A 248 -26.39 1.59 2.30
CA SER A 248 -26.16 2.64 3.28
C SER A 248 -25.66 1.95 4.55
N GLN A 249 -24.38 2.15 4.89
CA GLN A 249 -23.89 1.72 6.18
C GLN A 249 -24.62 2.59 7.21
N THR A 250 -25.43 1.97 8.07
CA THR A 250 -25.86 2.60 9.32
C THR A 250 -24.59 2.77 10.16
N LEU A 251 -24.07 3.99 10.19
CA LEU A 251 -23.00 4.41 11.09
C LEU A 251 -23.61 4.74 12.45
N GLU A 252 -22.92 4.39 13.53
CA GLU A 252 -23.29 4.82 14.87
C GLU A 252 -23.06 6.34 14.99
N PRO A 253 -23.89 7.09 15.75
CA PRO A 253 -23.71 8.53 15.91
C PRO A 253 -22.39 8.83 16.64
N GLY A 254 -21.43 9.41 15.92
CA GLY A 254 -20.09 9.75 16.42
C GLY A 254 -18.94 9.19 15.58
N ASP A 255 -19.20 8.20 14.72
CA ASP A 255 -18.25 7.77 13.70
C ASP A 255 -18.20 8.82 12.59
N VAL A 256 -17.07 9.53 12.45
CA VAL A 256 -16.85 10.43 11.32
C VAL A 256 -16.86 9.59 10.06
N ALA A 257 -17.90 9.73 9.24
CA ALA A 257 -18.02 9.10 7.92
C ALA A 257 -17.04 9.69 6.88
N ALA A 258 -15.82 10.02 7.29
CA ALA A 258 -14.73 10.25 6.36
C ALA A 258 -14.32 8.87 5.82
N GLU A 259 -14.19 8.73 4.50
CA GLU A 259 -13.68 7.52 3.88
C GLU A 259 -12.23 7.29 4.36
N ILE A 260 -12.06 6.58 5.48
CA ILE A 260 -10.73 6.24 5.98
C ILE A 260 -10.08 5.34 4.92
N PRO A 261 -8.91 5.74 4.38
CA PRO A 261 -8.29 4.94 3.35
C PRO A 261 -7.89 3.57 3.88
N GLU A 262 -7.99 2.56 3.04
CA GLU A 262 -7.72 1.18 3.47
C GLU A 262 -6.28 1.01 3.99
N SER A 263 -5.29 1.72 3.44
CA SER A 263 -3.93 1.71 4.00
C SER A 263 -3.85 2.21 5.44
N VAL A 264 -4.67 3.20 5.82
CA VAL A 264 -4.74 3.73 7.18
C VAL A 264 -5.42 2.73 8.11
N GLU A 265 -6.51 2.09 7.66
CA GLU A 265 -7.15 1.03 8.45
C GLU A 265 -6.22 -0.16 8.68
N VAL A 266 -5.49 -0.60 7.66
CA VAL A 266 -4.53 -1.70 7.77
C VAL A 266 -3.38 -1.32 8.72
N LEU A 267 -2.87 -0.09 8.63
CA LEU A 267 -1.88 0.42 9.59
C LEU A 267 -2.42 0.37 11.03
N ALA A 268 -3.64 0.85 11.26
CA ALA A 268 -4.28 0.81 12.57
C ALA A 268 -4.42 -0.64 13.09
N ARG A 269 -4.74 -1.59 12.19
CA ARG A 269 -4.86 -3.01 12.52
C ARG A 269 -3.51 -3.65 12.87
N GLU A 270 -2.43 -3.25 12.20
CA GLU A 270 -1.08 -3.73 12.53
C GLU A 270 -0.54 -3.11 13.81
N LEU A 271 -0.77 -1.82 14.05
CA LEU A 271 -0.46 -1.19 15.33
C LEU A 271 -1.23 -1.87 16.48
N PHE A 272 -2.49 -2.23 16.24
CA PHE A 272 -3.26 -3.04 17.20
C PHE A 272 -2.64 -4.42 17.45
N ALA A 273 -2.12 -5.08 16.40
CA ALA A 273 -1.40 -6.34 16.55
C ALA A 273 -0.09 -6.19 17.34
N LEU A 274 0.53 -5.01 17.29
CA LEU A 274 1.67 -4.61 18.10
C LEU A 274 1.27 -4.21 19.54
N GLY A 275 0.00 -4.31 19.92
CA GLY A 275 -0.47 -3.91 21.26
C GLY A 275 -0.69 -2.41 21.44
N LEU A 276 -0.79 -1.65 20.34
CA LEU A 276 -1.04 -0.21 20.35
C LEU A 276 -2.41 0.11 19.76
N GLU A 277 -3.22 0.91 20.46
CA GLU A 277 -4.47 1.42 19.91
C GLU A 277 -4.26 2.85 19.41
N VAL A 278 -4.45 3.04 18.11
CA VAL A 278 -4.53 4.37 17.51
C VAL A 278 -5.97 4.81 17.46
N ARG A 279 -6.23 6.02 17.95
CA ARG A 279 -7.54 6.67 17.87
C ARG A 279 -7.45 7.83 16.90
N PHE A 280 -8.24 7.74 15.83
CA PHE A 280 -8.42 8.80 14.87
C PHE A 280 -9.69 9.58 15.24
N ALA A 281 -9.56 10.75 15.84
CA ALA A 281 -10.64 11.72 16.01
C ALA A 281 -10.57 12.78 14.91
N ALA A 282 -11.65 13.53 14.67
CA ALA A 282 -11.74 14.50 13.56
C ALA A 282 -10.58 15.50 13.49
N GLU A 283 -10.08 15.95 14.65
CA GLU A 283 -8.98 16.92 14.77
C GLU A 283 -7.70 16.28 15.32
N ASN A 284 -7.78 15.10 15.91
CA ASN A 284 -6.73 14.54 16.76
C ASN A 284 -6.35 13.11 16.42
N ILE A 285 -5.06 12.80 16.52
CA ILE A 285 -4.54 11.43 16.47
C ILE A 285 -3.82 11.15 17.78
N GLY A 286 -4.34 10.18 18.53
CA GLY A 286 -3.71 9.68 19.75
C GLY A 286 -3.31 8.24 19.58
N VAL A 287 -2.26 7.83 20.29
CA VAL A 287 -1.85 6.43 20.43
C VAL A 287 -1.78 6.09 21.91
N ARG A 288 -2.26 4.89 22.27
CA ARG A 288 -2.22 4.38 23.64
C ARG A 288 -1.85 2.90 23.66
N LEU A 289 -1.36 2.43 24.81
CA LEU A 289 -1.12 1.02 25.02
C LEU A 289 -2.47 0.27 25.15
N LEU A 290 -2.57 -0.88 24.50
CA LEU A 290 -3.79 -1.67 24.49
C LEU A 290 -3.87 -2.54 25.76
N SER A 291 -5.01 -2.47 26.46
CA SER A 291 -5.26 -3.35 27.60
C SER A 291 -5.68 -4.75 27.17
N ARG A 292 -5.41 -5.75 28.02
CA ARG A 292 -5.83 -7.14 27.81
C ARG A 292 -7.34 -7.28 27.56
N GLU A 293 -8.14 -6.56 28.31
CA GLU A 293 -9.60 -6.58 28.21
C GLU A 293 -10.07 -5.98 26.87
N ALA A 294 -9.48 -4.86 26.45
CA ALA A 294 -9.79 -4.22 25.18
C ALA A 294 -9.42 -5.12 23.99
N LEU A 295 -8.29 -5.84 24.08
CA LEU A 295 -7.89 -6.82 23.06
C LEU A 295 -8.90 -7.95 22.95
N ARG A 296 -9.29 -8.55 24.08
CA ARG A 296 -10.27 -9.64 24.13
C ARG A 296 -11.63 -9.21 23.59
N ALA A 297 -12.07 -7.98 23.90
CA ALA A 297 -13.33 -7.44 23.40
C ALA A 297 -13.39 -7.34 21.87
N ARG A 298 -12.25 -7.08 21.21
CA ARG A 298 -12.15 -7.01 19.73
C ARG A 298 -11.81 -8.33 19.06
N SER A 299 -11.45 -9.35 19.84
CA SER A 299 -11.12 -10.67 19.32
C SER A 299 -12.36 -11.53 19.12
N HIS A 300 -12.38 -12.28 18.01
CA HIS A 300 -13.47 -13.19 17.66
C HIS A 300 -13.19 -14.65 18.08
N GLY A 301 -12.06 -14.89 18.73
CA GLY A 301 -11.72 -16.20 19.27
C GLY A 301 -10.23 -16.42 19.49
N GLN A 302 -9.93 -17.39 20.35
CA GLN A 302 -8.56 -17.79 20.66
C GLN A 302 -8.03 -18.78 19.60
N VAL A 303 -6.84 -18.50 19.08
CA VAL A 303 -6.09 -19.45 18.24
C VAL A 303 -5.32 -20.39 19.17
N LYS A 304 -5.45 -21.69 18.92
CA LYS A 304 -4.81 -22.75 19.73
C LYS A 304 -3.87 -23.62 18.91
N ASN A 305 -4.12 -23.73 17.62
CA ASN A 305 -3.35 -24.58 16.71
C ASN A 305 -2.37 -23.71 15.89
N PRO A 306 -1.07 -24.06 15.82
CA PRO A 306 -0.11 -23.36 14.97
C PRO A 306 -0.37 -23.54 13.46
N GLU A 307 -1.13 -24.56 13.05
CA GLU A 307 -1.36 -24.88 11.64
C GLU A 307 -2.25 -23.84 10.92
N THR A 308 -2.06 -23.73 9.60
CA THR A 308 -2.74 -22.75 8.75
C THR A 308 -3.91 -23.36 7.98
N ILE A 309 -3.60 -24.06 6.89
CA ILE A 309 -4.56 -24.73 6.00
C ILE A 309 -4.14 -26.18 5.79
N ASN A 310 -5.12 -27.03 5.52
CA ASN A 310 -4.86 -28.40 5.14
C ASN A 310 -4.32 -28.47 3.70
N TYR A 311 -3.16 -29.08 3.49
CA TYR A 311 -2.52 -29.17 2.17
C TYR A 311 -3.31 -30.00 1.14
N ARG A 312 -4.21 -30.90 1.56
CA ARG A 312 -5.01 -31.73 0.65
C ARG A 312 -6.33 -31.08 0.27
N THR A 313 -7.02 -30.51 1.27
CA THR A 313 -8.37 -29.96 1.08
C THR A 313 -8.38 -28.46 0.82
N PHE A 314 -7.23 -27.79 1.04
CA PHE A 314 -7.08 -26.33 1.03
C PHE A 314 -8.04 -25.60 1.98
N LYS A 315 -8.63 -26.33 2.93
CA LYS A 315 -9.53 -25.78 3.94
C LYS A 315 -8.72 -25.33 5.16
N PRO A 316 -9.07 -24.20 5.79
CA PRO A 316 -8.46 -23.78 7.03
C PRO A 316 -8.61 -24.81 8.14
N GLU A 317 -7.54 -25.01 8.90
CA GLU A 317 -7.53 -25.90 10.05
C GLU A 317 -8.36 -25.31 11.21
N ARG A 318 -8.96 -26.21 12.02
CA ARG A 318 -9.78 -25.80 13.17
C ARG A 318 -8.89 -25.20 14.26
N ASP A 319 -9.33 -24.08 14.81
CA ASP A 319 -8.63 -23.29 15.83
C ASP A 319 -7.20 -22.88 15.44
N GLY A 320 -6.88 -22.96 14.14
CA GLY A 320 -5.62 -22.57 13.54
C GLY A 320 -5.55 -21.09 13.14
N LEU A 321 -4.41 -20.69 12.57
CA LEU A 321 -4.13 -19.31 12.17
C LEU A 321 -5.07 -18.77 11.07
N PHE A 322 -5.80 -19.63 10.36
CA PHE A 322 -6.76 -19.23 9.31
C PHE A 322 -8.20 -19.65 9.60
N CYS A 323 -8.46 -20.15 10.82
CA CYS A 323 -9.72 -20.78 11.20
C CYS A 323 -10.96 -19.96 10.82
N SER A 324 -11.85 -20.54 10.01
CA SER A 324 -13.06 -19.85 9.56
C SER A 324 -14.06 -19.55 10.67
N ARG A 325 -13.99 -20.25 11.81
CA ARG A 325 -14.83 -19.98 12.98
C ARG A 325 -14.44 -18.66 13.66
N ILE A 326 -13.15 -18.35 13.69
CA ILE A 326 -12.60 -17.15 14.35
C ILE A 326 -12.66 -15.98 13.37
N PHE A 327 -12.06 -16.15 12.20
CA PHE A 327 -11.85 -15.06 11.25
C PHE A 327 -13.00 -14.85 10.26
N GLY A 328 -13.92 -15.81 10.15
CA GLY A 328 -15.04 -15.76 9.21
C GLY A 328 -14.86 -16.62 7.94
N PRO A 329 -15.87 -16.65 7.06
CA PRO A 329 -15.96 -17.60 5.95
C PRO A 329 -15.00 -17.26 4.80
N VAL A 330 -14.44 -18.28 4.15
CA VAL A 330 -13.51 -18.12 3.01
C VAL A 330 -14.22 -17.60 1.75
N LYS A 331 -15.50 -17.92 1.59
CA LYS A 331 -16.35 -17.48 0.48
C LYS A 331 -17.56 -16.74 1.02
N ASP A 332 -18.06 -15.80 0.23
CA ASP A 332 -19.20 -14.97 0.62
C ASP A 332 -20.45 -15.83 0.89
N TYR A 333 -21.04 -15.63 2.06
CA TYR A 333 -22.28 -16.29 2.48
C TYR A 333 -22.20 -17.83 2.39
N GLU A 334 -21.03 -18.43 2.62
CA GLU A 334 -20.83 -19.87 2.61
C GLU A 334 -20.05 -20.34 3.86
N CYS A 335 -20.64 -21.25 4.63
CA CYS A 335 -19.94 -21.87 5.75
C CYS A 335 -18.91 -22.92 5.28
N LEU A 336 -17.89 -23.21 6.10
CA LEU A 336 -16.77 -24.10 5.73
C LEU A 336 -17.19 -25.53 5.30
N CYS A 337 -18.27 -26.05 5.88
CA CYS A 337 -18.80 -27.39 5.58
C CYS A 337 -19.80 -27.42 4.40
N GLY A 338 -20.22 -26.26 3.88
CA GLY A 338 -21.21 -26.15 2.80
C GLY A 338 -22.67 -26.40 3.19
N LYS A 339 -22.99 -26.72 4.47
CA LYS A 339 -24.39 -26.92 4.95
C LYS A 339 -25.25 -25.69 4.66
N TYR A 340 -24.73 -24.51 5.00
CA TYR A 340 -25.36 -23.23 4.73
C TYR A 340 -24.54 -22.49 3.67
N ALA A 341 -25.19 -22.17 2.55
CA ALA A 341 -24.63 -21.44 1.43
C ALA A 341 -25.70 -20.52 0.84
N ARG A 342 -25.27 -19.39 0.23
CA ARG A 342 -26.10 -18.32 -0.36
C ARG A 342 -26.62 -17.31 0.66
N MET A 343 -26.96 -16.14 0.14
CA MET A 343 -27.36 -14.95 0.90
C MET A 343 -28.58 -15.15 1.83
N LYS A 344 -29.48 -16.09 1.52
CA LYS A 344 -30.67 -16.40 2.34
C LYS A 344 -30.36 -16.88 3.77
N HIS A 345 -29.15 -17.41 3.99
CA HIS A 345 -28.71 -17.90 5.30
C HIS A 345 -27.80 -16.89 6.03
N ARG A 346 -27.80 -15.62 5.58
CA ARG A 346 -26.99 -14.56 6.18
C ARG A 346 -27.24 -14.46 7.69
N GLY A 347 -26.17 -14.38 8.46
CA GLY A 347 -26.20 -14.26 9.93
C GLY A 347 -26.42 -15.58 10.67
N VAL A 348 -26.68 -16.69 9.98
CA VAL A 348 -26.80 -18.01 10.62
C VAL A 348 -25.41 -18.53 11.00
N VAL A 349 -25.25 -18.94 12.25
CA VAL A 349 -24.05 -19.66 12.71
C VAL A 349 -24.24 -21.15 12.48
N CYS A 350 -23.32 -21.77 11.75
CA CYS A 350 -23.44 -23.18 11.38
C CYS A 350 -23.20 -24.11 12.57
N GLU A 351 -24.17 -24.93 12.95
CA GLU A 351 -24.05 -25.91 14.05
C GLU A 351 -22.92 -26.94 13.85
N LYS A 352 -22.58 -27.28 12.59
CA LYS A 352 -21.55 -28.29 12.30
C LYS A 352 -20.13 -27.76 12.38
N CYS A 353 -19.89 -26.56 11.83
CA CYS A 353 -18.54 -26.00 11.72
C CYS A 353 -18.31 -24.73 12.55
N GLY A 354 -19.35 -24.19 13.19
CA GLY A 354 -19.30 -22.96 13.98
C GLY A 354 -19.11 -21.68 13.17
N VAL A 355 -19.07 -21.77 11.83
CA VAL A 355 -18.81 -20.61 10.96
C VAL A 355 -20.10 -19.82 10.75
N GLU A 356 -20.02 -18.52 10.98
CA GLU A 356 -21.07 -17.56 10.69
C GLU A 356 -21.14 -17.26 9.18
N VAL A 357 -22.35 -17.28 8.62
CA VAL A 357 -22.59 -17.04 7.20
C VAL A 357 -22.69 -15.54 6.94
N VAL A 358 -21.54 -14.92 6.64
CA VAL A 358 -21.39 -13.48 6.32
C VAL A 358 -20.52 -13.29 5.07
N GLN A 359 -20.26 -12.05 4.66
CA GLN A 359 -19.29 -11.77 3.60
C GLN A 359 -17.89 -12.16 4.06
N SER A 360 -17.06 -12.64 3.14
CA SER A 360 -15.66 -12.99 3.39
C SER A 360 -14.80 -11.78 3.77
N LYS A 361 -15.24 -10.56 3.43
CA LYS A 361 -14.60 -9.29 3.83
C LYS A 361 -14.25 -9.22 5.32
N VAL A 362 -15.05 -9.84 6.20
CA VAL A 362 -14.78 -9.85 7.65
C VAL A 362 -13.43 -10.50 8.01
N ARG A 363 -12.86 -11.35 7.14
CA ARG A 363 -11.53 -11.98 7.30
C ARG A 363 -10.36 -10.99 7.24
N ARG A 364 -10.65 -9.75 6.87
CA ARG A 364 -9.73 -8.61 6.89
C ARG A 364 -9.86 -7.75 8.14
N GLU A 365 -10.96 -7.90 8.86
CA GLU A 365 -11.34 -7.05 10.01
C GLU A 365 -11.24 -7.79 11.35
N ARG A 366 -11.59 -9.08 11.38
CA ARG A 366 -11.69 -9.87 12.62
C ARG A 366 -10.32 -10.27 13.14
N PHE A 367 -10.02 -9.92 14.39
CA PHE A 367 -8.82 -10.34 15.09
C PHE A 367 -9.00 -11.68 15.81
N GLY A 368 -7.92 -12.47 15.83
CA GLY A 368 -7.76 -13.57 16.78
C GLY A 368 -6.93 -13.11 17.98
N HIS A 369 -6.87 -13.92 19.02
CA HIS A 369 -5.92 -13.70 20.11
C HIS A 369 -5.28 -15.01 20.58
N LEU A 370 -4.19 -14.89 21.32
CA LEU A 370 -3.53 -15.97 22.02
C LEU A 370 -3.25 -15.51 23.46
N ASP A 371 -3.92 -16.13 24.43
CA ASP A 371 -3.52 -15.98 25.83
C ASP A 371 -2.22 -16.74 26.07
N LEU A 372 -1.16 -16.02 26.46
CA LEU A 372 0.15 -16.60 26.68
C LEU A 372 0.19 -17.41 27.98
N ALA A 373 1.08 -18.40 28.04
CA ALA A 373 1.21 -19.28 29.21
C ALA A 373 1.98 -18.58 30.34
N ALA A 374 2.73 -17.54 30.00
CA ALA A 374 3.37 -16.61 30.91
C ALA A 374 3.44 -15.21 30.29
N PRO A 375 3.50 -14.17 31.13
CA PRO A 375 3.69 -12.80 30.68
C PRO A 375 5.05 -12.63 30.00
N VAL A 376 5.09 -11.82 28.95
CA VAL A 376 6.26 -11.50 28.14
C VAL A 376 6.47 -9.98 28.17
N VAL A 377 7.70 -9.50 28.30
CA VAL A 377 7.98 -8.05 28.23
C VAL A 377 7.75 -7.56 26.81
N HIS A 378 7.00 -6.47 26.67
CA HIS A 378 6.72 -5.85 25.39
C HIS A 378 8.01 -5.33 24.73
N PRO A 379 8.37 -5.80 23.52
CA PRO A 379 9.66 -5.48 22.90
C PRO A 379 9.95 -3.97 22.75
N LEU A 380 8.95 -3.17 22.34
CA LEU A 380 9.13 -1.71 22.20
C LEU A 380 9.44 -0.98 23.53
N PHE A 381 9.05 -1.52 24.68
CA PHE A 381 9.19 -0.85 25.98
C PHE A 381 10.25 -1.50 26.86
N LYS A 382 11.12 -2.34 26.28
CA LYS A 382 12.17 -3.05 27.01
C LYS A 382 13.11 -2.09 27.75
N ASP A 383 13.59 -1.04 27.08
CA ASP A 383 14.44 0.00 27.70
C ASP A 383 13.72 0.73 28.84
N THR A 384 12.41 0.97 28.68
CA THR A 384 11.57 1.60 29.71
C THR A 384 11.47 0.71 30.95
N VAL A 385 11.29 -0.60 30.76
CA VAL A 385 11.27 -1.59 31.84
C VAL A 385 12.63 -1.69 32.52
N ALA A 386 13.73 -1.73 31.75
CA ALA A 386 15.09 -1.73 32.28
C ALA A 386 15.36 -0.50 33.16
N CYS A 387 14.98 0.69 32.67
CA CYS A 387 15.07 1.95 33.40
C CYS A 387 14.28 1.89 34.72
N LEU A 388 13.00 1.50 34.69
CA LEU A 388 12.16 1.43 35.88
C LEU A 388 12.73 0.49 36.95
N LEU A 389 13.30 -0.65 36.55
CA LEU A 389 13.84 -1.66 37.47
C LEU A 389 15.32 -1.45 37.84
N ARG A 390 15.99 -0.42 37.32
CA ARG A 390 17.45 -0.20 37.48
C ARG A 390 18.30 -1.38 37.01
N LEU A 391 17.90 -1.97 35.89
CA LEU A 391 18.66 -3.02 35.22
C LEU A 391 19.34 -2.44 33.99
N LYS A 392 20.53 -2.95 33.65
CA LYS A 392 21.10 -2.77 32.31
C LYS A 392 20.39 -3.67 31.31
N ASP A 393 20.50 -3.36 30.02
CA ASP A 393 19.85 -4.16 28.95
C ASP A 393 20.31 -5.62 28.98
N ASP A 394 21.61 -5.88 29.17
CA ASP A 394 22.17 -7.23 29.31
C ASP A 394 21.65 -7.97 30.55
N GLU A 395 21.44 -7.24 31.66
CA GLU A 395 20.91 -7.81 32.91
C GLU A 395 19.44 -8.17 32.75
N LEU A 396 18.65 -7.29 32.11
CA LEU A 396 17.26 -7.58 31.77
C LEU A 396 17.16 -8.79 30.84
N ASP A 397 18.02 -8.87 29.81
CA ASP A 397 18.07 -10.03 28.92
C ASP A 397 18.43 -11.32 29.62
N ALA A 398 19.36 -11.29 30.57
CA ALA A 398 19.72 -12.45 31.38
C ALA A 398 18.55 -12.91 32.28
N VAL A 399 17.79 -11.97 32.87
CA VAL A 399 16.59 -12.30 33.64
C VAL A 399 15.51 -12.89 32.73
N LEU A 400 15.25 -12.27 31.58
CA LEU A 400 14.26 -12.72 30.61
C LEU A 400 14.59 -14.09 30.01
N ALA A 401 15.86 -14.36 29.74
CA ALA A 401 16.34 -15.65 29.27
C ALA A 401 16.29 -16.76 30.34
N GLY A 402 16.09 -16.40 31.61
CA GLY A 402 16.05 -17.32 32.74
C GLY A 402 17.42 -17.77 33.25
N THR A 403 18.51 -17.16 32.77
CA THR A 403 19.88 -17.45 33.25
C THR A 403 20.14 -16.81 34.60
N MET A 404 19.54 -15.65 34.84
CA MET A 404 19.59 -14.90 36.10
C MET A 404 18.16 -14.60 36.57
N GLY A 405 18.01 -14.07 37.78
CA GLY A 405 16.72 -13.77 38.37
C GLY A 405 16.71 -12.44 39.10
N LEU A 406 15.56 -12.16 39.71
CA LEU A 406 15.41 -11.10 40.69
C LEU A 406 15.24 -11.74 42.08
N ASP A 407 15.86 -11.13 43.09
CA ASP A 407 15.61 -11.48 44.49
C ASP A 407 14.27 -10.88 44.97
N GLY A 408 13.89 -11.16 46.23
CA GLY A 408 12.65 -10.65 46.81
C GLY A 408 12.57 -9.12 46.95
N ASP A 409 13.70 -8.41 46.83
CA ASP A 409 13.76 -6.95 46.81
C ASP A 409 13.76 -6.40 45.36
N GLY A 410 13.65 -7.27 44.35
CA GLY A 410 13.69 -6.91 42.93
C GLY A 410 15.09 -6.62 42.40
N ARG A 411 16.15 -7.04 43.09
CA ARG A 411 17.54 -6.84 42.64
C ARG A 411 18.02 -8.02 41.81
N TYR A 412 18.89 -7.73 40.84
CA TYR A 412 19.54 -8.74 40.01
C TYR A 412 20.38 -9.72 40.84
N ALA A 413 20.06 -11.02 40.75
CA ALA A 413 20.69 -12.07 41.53
C ALA A 413 20.70 -13.43 40.80
N GLU A 414 21.51 -14.37 41.28
CA GLU A 414 21.44 -15.76 40.81
C GLU A 414 20.09 -16.39 41.21
N VAL A 415 19.59 -17.27 40.36
CA VAL A 415 18.32 -17.96 40.63
C VAL A 415 18.56 -19.08 41.64
N ASP A 416 17.93 -18.96 42.80
CA ASP A 416 17.90 -19.96 43.84
C ASP A 416 16.48 -20.55 43.91
N ASP A 417 16.29 -21.71 43.27
CA ASP A 417 14.98 -22.36 43.17
C ASP A 417 14.38 -22.71 44.57
N ASP A 418 15.22 -22.80 45.61
CA ASP A 418 14.81 -23.12 46.98
C ASP A 418 14.45 -21.88 47.81
N ARG A 419 14.83 -20.67 47.35
CA ARG A 419 14.53 -19.41 48.04
C ARG A 419 13.20 -18.82 47.59
N PRO A 420 12.26 -18.55 48.52
CA PRO A 420 11.03 -17.82 48.19
C PRO A 420 11.34 -16.42 47.64
N GLY A 421 10.74 -16.06 46.51
CA GLY A 421 10.94 -14.76 45.86
C GLY A 421 12.16 -14.68 44.93
N SER A 422 12.94 -15.76 44.76
CA SER A 422 13.89 -15.87 43.65
C SER A 422 13.15 -16.35 42.40
N GLU A 423 12.85 -15.42 41.51
CA GLU A 423 12.12 -15.71 40.27
C GLU A 423 12.89 -15.21 39.05
N ALA A 424 12.63 -15.81 37.89
CA ALA A 424 13.23 -15.41 36.61
C ALA A 424 12.19 -15.31 35.51
N GLY A 425 12.57 -14.73 34.37
CA GLY A 425 11.71 -14.53 33.22
C GLY A 425 10.68 -13.43 33.41
N GLY A 426 9.69 -13.38 32.52
CA GLY A 426 8.65 -12.34 32.54
C GLY A 426 7.76 -12.37 33.80
N VAL A 427 7.67 -13.49 34.51
CA VAL A 427 6.92 -13.57 35.79
C VAL A 427 7.60 -12.71 36.85
N ALA A 428 8.92 -12.82 36.99
CA ALA A 428 9.72 -12.02 37.92
C ALA A 428 9.64 -10.53 37.58
N ILE A 429 9.77 -10.19 36.30
CA ILE A 429 9.66 -8.80 35.83
C ILE A 429 8.27 -8.22 36.13
N ARG A 430 7.20 -8.97 35.89
CA ARG A 430 5.83 -8.54 36.19
C ARG A 430 5.64 -8.29 37.69
N ALA A 431 6.14 -9.19 38.54
CA ALA A 431 6.05 -9.04 40.00
C ALA A 431 6.84 -7.80 40.47
N ALA A 432 8.05 -7.59 39.95
CA ALA A 432 8.88 -6.44 40.27
C ALA A 432 8.23 -5.12 39.83
N LEU A 433 7.65 -5.07 38.63
CA LEU A 433 6.93 -3.90 38.13
C LEU A 433 5.69 -3.59 38.97
N ALA A 434 4.95 -4.61 39.41
CA ALA A 434 3.77 -4.44 40.26
C ALA A 434 4.10 -3.93 41.67
N ALA A 435 5.33 -4.13 42.14
CA ALA A 435 5.78 -3.66 43.45
C ALA A 435 6.33 -2.22 43.43
N LEU A 436 6.39 -1.56 42.27
CA LEU A 436 6.92 -0.20 42.16
C LEU A 436 5.92 0.84 42.68
N ASP A 437 6.40 1.75 43.53
CA ASP A 437 5.68 2.98 43.91
C ASP A 437 6.07 4.12 42.95
N LEU A 438 5.20 4.40 41.98
CA LEU A 438 5.45 5.44 40.97
C LEU A 438 5.56 6.84 41.57
N GLU A 439 4.81 7.17 42.63
CA GLU A 439 4.84 8.50 43.25
C GLU A 439 6.16 8.73 43.99
N ALA A 440 6.68 7.71 44.66
CA ALA A 440 8.00 7.75 45.28
C ALA A 440 9.11 7.86 44.21
N LEU A 441 8.98 7.12 43.10
CA LEU A 441 9.95 7.13 42.01
C LEU A 441 9.98 8.45 41.26
N SER A 442 8.84 9.10 41.04
CA SER A 442 8.75 10.44 40.44
C SER A 442 9.50 11.50 41.25
N ARG A 443 9.68 11.29 42.55
CA ARG A 443 10.39 12.20 43.47
C ARG A 443 11.83 11.76 43.77
N ALA A 444 12.26 10.62 43.25
CA ALA A 444 13.58 10.06 43.51
C ALA A 444 14.70 10.85 42.79
N GLY A 445 15.94 10.75 43.29
CA GLY A 445 17.09 11.47 42.74
C GLY A 445 17.64 10.96 41.40
N ASP A 446 17.03 9.94 40.79
CA ASP A 446 17.43 9.44 39.46
C ASP A 446 16.56 10.13 38.39
N PRO A 447 17.11 11.07 37.59
CA PRO A 447 16.32 11.92 36.71
C PRO A 447 15.66 11.15 35.58
N ALA A 448 16.28 10.08 35.07
CA ALA A 448 15.72 9.28 33.98
C ALA A 448 14.49 8.49 34.46
N ARG A 449 14.59 7.85 35.62
CA ARG A 449 13.48 7.11 36.24
C ARG A 449 12.35 8.04 36.69
N ALA A 450 12.70 9.19 37.27
CA ALA A 450 11.72 10.19 37.68
C ALA A 450 10.93 10.71 36.48
N LYS A 451 11.58 10.95 35.34
CA LYS A 451 10.93 11.36 34.08
C LYS A 451 9.93 10.30 33.60
N VAL A 452 10.34 9.03 33.53
CA VAL A 452 9.46 7.93 33.10
C VAL A 452 8.29 7.75 34.08
N ALA A 453 8.56 7.68 35.39
CA ALA A 453 7.53 7.52 36.41
C ALA A 453 6.51 8.68 36.39
N GLY A 454 6.97 9.93 36.25
CA GLY A 454 6.11 11.09 36.11
C GLY A 454 5.24 11.06 34.85
N ALA A 455 5.78 10.57 33.73
CA ALA A 455 5.03 10.38 32.50
C ALA A 455 3.93 9.31 32.66
N LEU A 456 4.25 8.16 33.28
CA LEU A 456 3.28 7.09 33.56
C LEU A 456 2.15 7.54 34.48
N LEU A 457 2.47 8.28 35.55
CA LEU A 457 1.45 8.85 36.45
C LEU A 457 0.53 9.82 35.72
N LYS A 458 1.10 10.69 34.87
CA LYS A 458 0.32 11.65 34.08
C LYS A 458 -0.63 10.98 33.10
N GLN A 459 -0.24 9.84 32.53
CA GLN A 459 -1.01 9.08 31.55
C GLN A 459 -1.87 7.97 32.16
N GLU A 460 -1.85 7.81 33.49
CA GLU A 460 -2.54 6.73 34.21
C GLU A 460 -2.17 5.32 33.66
N ILE A 461 -0.89 5.13 33.30
CA ILE A 461 -0.37 3.86 32.78
C ILE A 461 0.29 3.09 33.92
N GLU A 462 -0.29 1.94 34.27
CA GLU A 462 0.32 1.01 35.21
C GLU A 462 1.61 0.38 34.64
N PRO A 463 2.70 0.23 35.42
CA PRO A 463 3.96 -0.35 34.93
C PRO A 463 3.80 -1.76 34.37
N THR A 464 2.86 -2.54 34.91
CA THR A 464 2.56 -3.90 34.44
C THR A 464 1.94 -3.92 33.05
N ALA A 465 1.47 -2.79 32.51
CA ALA A 465 0.91 -2.71 31.17
C ALA A 465 1.95 -3.03 30.08
N PHE A 466 3.25 -2.87 30.37
CA PHE A 466 4.34 -3.30 29.49
C PHE A 466 4.52 -4.84 29.42
N MET A 467 3.69 -5.60 30.14
CA MET A 467 3.68 -7.06 30.09
C MET A 467 2.56 -7.56 29.15
N ILE A 468 2.94 -8.28 28.10
CA ILE A 468 2.02 -8.95 27.19
C ILE A 468 1.56 -10.27 27.83
N GLU A 469 0.31 -10.33 28.26
CA GLU A 469 -0.36 -11.56 28.70
C GLU A 469 -1.24 -12.17 27.60
N THR A 470 -1.78 -11.33 26.72
CA THR A 470 -2.60 -11.75 25.59
C THR A 470 -2.05 -11.09 24.32
N LEU A 471 -1.71 -11.91 23.32
CA LEU A 471 -1.17 -11.48 22.04
C LEU A 471 -2.28 -11.41 20.99
N ALA A 472 -2.33 -10.31 20.24
CA ALA A 472 -3.24 -10.16 19.11
C ALA A 472 -2.73 -10.89 17.86
N ILE A 473 -3.63 -11.57 17.16
CA ILE A 473 -3.33 -12.24 15.89
C ILE A 473 -4.05 -11.49 14.78
N LEU A 474 -3.24 -10.92 13.87
CA LEU A 474 -3.69 -10.12 12.74
C LEU A 474 -4.70 -10.91 11.88
N PRO A 475 -5.71 -10.25 11.27
CA PRO A 475 -6.62 -10.90 10.33
C PRO A 475 -5.88 -11.60 9.17
N PRO A 476 -6.32 -12.79 8.72
CA PRO A 476 -5.62 -13.60 7.73
C PRO A 476 -5.44 -12.91 6.37
N ASP A 477 -6.35 -12.04 5.96
CA ASP A 477 -6.25 -11.36 4.65
C ASP A 477 -5.16 -10.27 4.63
N LEU A 478 -4.69 -9.83 5.81
CA LEU A 478 -3.52 -8.94 5.95
C LEU A 478 -2.20 -9.72 6.01
N ARG A 479 -2.27 -11.04 6.15
CA ARG A 479 -1.14 -11.98 6.10
C ARG A 479 -1.45 -13.14 5.15
N PRO A 480 -1.72 -12.85 3.86
CA PRO A 480 -2.33 -13.81 2.95
C PRO A 480 -1.43 -15.02 2.68
N LEU A 481 -2.10 -16.14 2.36
CA LEU A 481 -1.51 -17.32 1.76
C LEU A 481 -1.98 -17.35 0.30
N VAL A 482 -1.07 -17.11 -0.62
CA VAL A 482 -1.39 -17.07 -2.04
C VAL A 482 -0.98 -18.42 -2.65
N PRO A 483 -1.92 -19.20 -3.20
CA PRO A 483 -1.54 -20.39 -3.95
C PRO A 483 -0.68 -19.97 -5.14
N LEU A 484 0.46 -20.62 -5.28
CA LEU A 484 1.27 -20.55 -6.48
C LEU A 484 0.87 -21.70 -7.40
N ASP A 485 1.44 -21.74 -8.59
CA ASP A 485 1.29 -22.92 -9.46
C ASP A 485 1.83 -24.19 -8.74
N GLY A 486 1.53 -25.40 -9.25
CA GLY A 486 1.95 -26.73 -8.75
C GLY A 486 1.80 -27.04 -7.25
N GLY A 487 0.90 -26.33 -6.58
CA GLY A 487 0.44 -26.66 -5.24
C GLY A 487 1.32 -26.14 -4.11
N ARG A 488 2.35 -25.35 -4.40
CA ARG A 488 3.06 -24.54 -3.40
C ARG A 488 2.25 -23.30 -3.02
N PHE A 489 2.57 -22.73 -1.86
CA PHE A 489 1.96 -21.49 -1.36
C PHE A 489 3.04 -20.45 -1.11
N ALA A 490 2.80 -19.22 -1.56
CA ALA A 490 3.49 -18.05 -1.05
C ALA A 490 2.84 -17.66 0.27
N THR A 491 3.64 -17.60 1.33
CA THR A 491 3.18 -17.28 2.68
C THR A 491 3.73 -15.93 3.12
N SER A 492 2.91 -15.10 3.74
CA SER A 492 3.43 -13.93 4.48
C SER A 492 4.38 -14.39 5.59
N ASP A 493 5.53 -13.71 5.72
CA ASP A 493 6.56 -13.95 6.75
C ASP A 493 5.96 -14.00 8.17
N LEU A 494 4.93 -13.18 8.44
CA LEU A 494 4.24 -13.14 9.73
C LEU A 494 3.62 -14.48 10.12
N ASN A 495 3.13 -15.27 9.17
CA ASN A 495 2.52 -16.56 9.47
C ASN A 495 3.54 -17.53 10.08
N ASP A 496 4.79 -17.50 9.61
CA ASP A 496 5.86 -18.34 10.17
C ASP A 496 6.26 -17.88 11.58
N LEU A 497 6.31 -16.57 11.82
CA LEU A 497 6.58 -15.99 13.14
C LEU A 497 5.45 -16.32 14.13
N TYR A 498 4.19 -16.10 13.75
CA TYR A 498 3.02 -16.49 14.57
C TYR A 498 2.99 -17.98 14.87
N ARG A 499 3.26 -18.83 13.87
CA ARG A 499 3.32 -20.29 14.06
C ARG A 499 4.34 -20.68 15.13
N ARG A 500 5.51 -20.02 15.13
CA ARG A 500 6.56 -20.26 16.14
C ARG A 500 6.09 -19.84 17.53
N VAL A 501 5.44 -18.66 17.68
CA VAL A 501 4.90 -18.22 18.98
C VAL A 501 3.86 -19.20 19.51
N VAL A 502 2.87 -19.57 18.69
CA VAL A 502 1.80 -20.52 19.10
C VAL A 502 2.40 -21.87 19.48
N SER A 503 3.37 -22.37 18.72
CA SER A 503 4.04 -23.65 19.01
C SER A 503 4.80 -23.61 20.34
N ARG A 504 5.51 -22.51 20.63
CA ARG A 504 6.26 -22.32 21.87
C ARG A 504 5.34 -22.16 23.07
N HIS A 505 4.28 -21.36 22.94
CA HIS A 505 3.24 -21.24 23.94
C HIS A 505 2.64 -22.60 24.30
N ASN A 506 2.21 -23.38 23.31
CA ASN A 506 1.60 -24.70 23.53
C ASN A 506 2.56 -25.66 24.24
N ARG A 507 3.85 -25.65 23.86
CA ARG A 507 4.87 -26.46 24.52
C ARG A 507 5.05 -26.07 25.98
N LEU A 508 5.14 -24.77 26.27
CA LEU A 508 5.30 -24.25 27.63
C LEU A 508 4.07 -24.56 28.49
N ALA A 509 2.86 -24.32 27.97
CA ALA A 509 1.61 -24.66 28.67
C ALA A 509 1.58 -26.15 29.04
N ARG A 510 1.99 -27.03 28.10
CA ARG A 510 2.08 -28.46 28.37
C ARG A 510 3.12 -28.81 29.44
N LEU A 511 4.26 -28.14 29.46
CA LEU A 511 5.28 -28.36 30.49
C LEU A 511 4.82 -27.90 31.88
N ILE A 512 4.06 -26.81 31.95
CA ILE A 512 3.43 -26.34 33.20
C ILE A 512 2.41 -27.37 33.69
N GLU A 513 1.54 -27.87 32.82
CA GLU A 513 0.56 -28.93 33.16
C GLU A 513 1.23 -30.20 33.69
N LEU A 514 2.39 -30.56 33.13
CA LEU A 514 3.17 -31.73 33.54
C LEU A 514 4.04 -31.46 34.78
N ALA A 515 3.97 -30.26 35.37
CA ALA A 515 4.83 -29.83 36.48
C ALA A 515 6.31 -30.11 36.22
N ALA A 516 6.78 -29.77 35.01
CA ALA A 516 8.17 -29.97 34.61
C ALA A 516 9.14 -29.22 35.57
N PRO A 517 10.38 -29.72 35.76
CA PRO A 517 11.37 -29.05 36.60
C PRO A 517 11.55 -27.56 36.27
N ARG A 518 11.75 -26.72 37.30
CA ARG A 518 11.84 -25.26 37.17
C ARG A 518 12.87 -24.80 36.14
N ILE A 519 14.02 -25.48 36.03
CA ILE A 519 15.06 -25.19 35.03
C ILE A 519 14.50 -25.28 33.59
N ILE A 520 13.69 -26.30 33.30
CA ILE A 520 13.09 -26.50 31.97
C ILE A 520 12.06 -25.42 31.70
N LEU A 521 11.23 -25.08 32.70
CA LEU A 521 10.25 -24.01 32.59
C LEU A 521 10.92 -22.66 32.32
N ARG A 522 11.99 -22.32 33.05
CA ARG A 522 12.78 -21.10 32.86
C ARG A 522 13.33 -20.98 31.44
N ASN A 523 13.94 -22.05 30.93
CA ASN A 523 14.45 -22.07 29.56
C ASN A 523 13.33 -21.86 28.53
N GLU A 524 12.18 -22.49 28.69
CA GLU A 524 11.06 -22.29 27.75
C GLU A 524 10.37 -20.93 27.90
N PHE A 525 10.37 -20.31 29.09
CA PHE A 525 9.96 -18.92 29.24
C PHE A 525 10.86 -17.99 28.42
N GLY A 526 12.18 -18.17 28.50
CA GLY A 526 13.14 -17.40 27.69
C GLY A 526 12.98 -17.62 26.18
N GLU A 527 12.70 -18.85 25.75
CA GLU A 527 12.38 -19.13 24.34
C GLU A 527 11.06 -18.48 23.88
N LEU A 528 10.04 -18.45 24.75
CA LEU A 528 8.77 -17.76 24.45
C LEU A 528 8.99 -16.25 24.29
N GLN A 529 9.70 -15.62 25.24
CA GLN A 529 10.07 -14.20 25.17
C GLN A 529 10.78 -13.88 23.84
N ARG A 530 11.83 -14.63 23.51
CA ARG A 530 12.58 -14.44 22.26
C ARG A 530 11.73 -14.62 21.01
N THR A 531 10.79 -15.57 21.03
CA THR A 531 9.92 -15.83 19.87
C THR A 531 8.92 -14.70 19.65
N VAL A 532 8.42 -14.07 20.74
CA VAL A 532 7.56 -12.88 20.65
C VAL A 532 8.38 -11.65 20.20
N GLU A 533 9.60 -11.48 20.69
CA GLU A 533 10.53 -10.45 20.19
C GLU A 533 10.78 -10.60 18.69
N GLN A 534 11.00 -11.83 18.21
CA GLN A 534 11.15 -12.11 16.78
C GLN A 534 9.87 -11.80 16.00
N LEU A 535 8.67 -12.02 16.55
CA LEU A 535 7.43 -11.61 15.89
C LEU A 535 7.34 -10.09 15.74
N PHE A 536 7.74 -9.35 16.77
CA PHE A 536 7.60 -7.90 16.82
C PHE A 536 8.71 -7.20 16.03
N MET A 537 9.97 -7.61 16.19
CA MET A 537 11.17 -6.91 15.69
C MET A 537 12.29 -7.88 15.27
N ASN A 538 11.97 -8.93 14.50
CA ASN A 538 12.91 -9.99 14.04
C ASN A 538 14.29 -9.47 13.61
N GLU A 539 14.29 -8.44 12.76
CA GLU A 539 15.46 -7.88 12.12
C GLU A 539 16.43 -7.22 13.11
N ALA A 540 15.91 -6.73 14.24
CA ALA A 540 16.69 -6.12 15.32
C ALA A 540 17.17 -7.15 16.36
N THR A 541 16.70 -8.39 16.30
CA THR A 541 17.12 -9.42 17.27
C THR A 541 18.54 -9.93 16.98
N ALA A 542 19.27 -10.33 18.04
CA ALA A 542 20.62 -10.90 17.89
C ALA A 542 20.67 -12.19 17.06
N LYS A 543 19.56 -12.93 16.99
CA LYS A 543 19.42 -14.17 16.21
C LYS A 543 18.14 -14.12 15.37
N PRO A 544 18.12 -13.39 14.24
CA PRO A 544 16.94 -13.28 13.40
C PRO A 544 16.55 -14.63 12.79
N VAL A 545 15.25 -14.82 12.61
CA VAL A 545 14.70 -15.97 11.89
C VAL A 545 14.86 -15.72 10.40
N HIS A 546 15.42 -16.69 9.69
CA HIS A 546 15.67 -16.61 8.26
C HIS A 546 14.83 -17.61 7.48
N PHE A 547 14.45 -17.23 6.28
CA PHE A 547 13.91 -18.10 5.24
C PHE A 547 14.57 -17.75 3.91
N ASN A 548 15.09 -18.76 3.20
CA ASN A 548 15.82 -18.57 1.93
C ASN A 548 16.90 -17.46 1.99
N HIS A 549 17.78 -17.51 3.00
CA HIS A 549 18.87 -16.55 3.22
C HIS A 549 18.44 -15.10 3.49
N ARG A 550 17.15 -14.84 3.72
CA ARG A 550 16.63 -13.52 4.10
C ARG A 550 16.00 -13.60 5.48
N ALA A 551 16.19 -12.58 6.32
CA ALA A 551 15.43 -12.44 7.56
C ALA A 551 13.94 -12.25 7.25
N LEU A 552 13.08 -12.96 7.99
CA LEU A 552 11.63 -12.79 7.93
C LEU A 552 11.26 -11.37 8.38
N ARG A 553 10.31 -10.73 7.69
CA ARG A 553 9.78 -9.42 8.09
C ARG A 553 8.91 -9.53 9.33
N SER A 554 9.19 -8.67 10.30
CA SER A 554 8.42 -8.56 11.54
C SER A 554 7.24 -7.58 11.44
N LEU A 555 6.41 -7.52 12.48
CA LEU A 555 5.32 -6.54 12.58
C LEU A 555 5.84 -5.10 12.53
N ALA A 556 6.91 -4.79 13.26
CA ALA A 556 7.54 -3.48 13.29
C ALA A 556 8.01 -3.04 11.88
N SER A 557 8.72 -3.91 11.17
CA SER A 557 9.18 -3.62 9.81
C SER A 557 8.02 -3.36 8.84
N MET A 558 6.92 -4.11 8.96
CA MET A 558 5.72 -3.87 8.13
C MET A 558 5.07 -2.51 8.42
N ILE A 559 5.00 -2.12 9.70
CA ILE A 559 4.46 -0.83 10.13
C ILE A 559 5.33 0.33 9.61
N GLU A 560 6.65 0.24 9.75
CA GLU A 560 7.58 1.26 9.25
C GLU A 560 7.45 1.45 7.74
N VAL A 561 7.43 0.35 6.98
CA VAL A 561 7.25 0.40 5.53
C VAL A 561 5.93 1.08 5.20
N ARG A 562 4.82 0.72 5.87
CA ARG A 562 3.52 1.31 5.56
C ARG A 562 3.45 2.79 5.95
N LEU A 563 4.01 3.19 7.08
CA LEU A 563 4.10 4.60 7.47
C LEU A 563 4.83 5.40 6.41
N HIS A 564 5.98 4.94 5.94
CA HIS A 564 6.71 5.60 4.86
C HIS A 564 5.95 5.63 3.51
N GLU A 565 5.12 4.62 3.24
CA GLU A 565 4.28 4.55 2.04
C GLU A 565 2.97 5.36 2.14
N LEU A 566 2.55 5.84 3.32
CA LEU A 566 1.29 6.58 3.47
C LEU A 566 1.21 7.81 2.55
N THR A 567 2.35 8.50 2.35
CA THR A 567 2.50 9.66 1.46
C THR A 567 2.83 9.28 0.01
N ARG A 568 3.10 8.00 -0.26
CA ARG A 568 3.49 7.48 -1.59
C ARG A 568 2.43 6.53 -2.11
N ARG A 569 1.32 7.08 -2.60
CA ARG A 569 0.23 6.27 -3.16
C ARG A 569 0.30 6.20 -4.67
N ARG A 570 -0.05 5.01 -5.17
CA ARG A 570 -0.37 4.81 -6.58
C ARG A 570 -1.84 5.11 -6.80
N VAL A 571 -2.15 5.68 -7.95
CA VAL A 571 -3.49 6.20 -8.21
C VAL A 571 -4.03 5.71 -9.55
N ASP A 572 -5.33 5.50 -9.59
CA ASP A 572 -6.17 5.34 -10.76
C ASP A 572 -6.30 6.66 -11.51
N TYR A 573 -6.82 6.60 -12.75
CA TYR A 573 -6.89 7.74 -13.66
C TYR A 573 -5.54 8.44 -13.84
N SER A 574 -4.51 7.62 -14.01
CA SER A 574 -3.13 8.07 -14.18
C SER A 574 -2.43 7.41 -15.37
N GLY A 575 -1.51 8.16 -15.96
CA GLY A 575 -0.72 7.74 -17.10
C GLY A 575 0.69 8.29 -17.06
N VAL A 576 1.54 7.79 -17.94
CA VAL A 576 2.93 8.19 -18.07
C VAL A 576 3.36 8.11 -19.52
N SER A 577 4.08 9.13 -19.98
CA SER A 577 4.72 9.13 -21.30
C SER A 577 5.90 10.12 -21.30
N ARG A 578 6.53 10.28 -22.46
CA ARG A 578 7.62 11.21 -22.70
C ARG A 578 7.10 12.58 -23.14
N LEU A 579 7.69 13.62 -22.58
CA LEU A 579 7.40 15.02 -22.81
C LEU A 579 8.25 15.59 -23.95
N VAL A 580 7.60 16.13 -24.97
CA VAL A 580 8.22 16.87 -26.07
C VAL A 580 7.77 18.34 -26.06
N ALA A 581 8.61 19.20 -26.62
CA ALA A 581 8.31 20.62 -26.78
C ALA A 581 7.76 20.85 -28.18
N ASP A 582 6.60 21.48 -28.30
CA ASP A 582 5.96 21.84 -29.56
C ASP A 582 5.57 23.31 -29.54
N ALA A 583 6.15 24.10 -30.45
CA ALA A 583 5.90 25.53 -30.54
C ALA A 583 4.49 25.86 -31.07
N ALA A 584 3.78 24.89 -31.66
CA ALA A 584 2.39 25.06 -32.08
C ALA A 584 1.40 25.01 -30.91
N VAL A 585 1.83 24.50 -29.74
CA VAL A 585 0.97 24.41 -28.55
C VAL A 585 0.98 25.73 -27.81
N SER A 586 -0.21 26.28 -27.55
CA SER A 586 -0.37 27.47 -26.72
C SER A 586 -0.11 27.15 -25.25
N SER A 587 0.38 28.15 -24.49
CA SER A 587 0.60 27.99 -23.05
C SER A 587 -0.69 27.58 -22.32
N GLY A 588 -0.57 26.70 -21.33
CA GLY A 588 -1.72 26.14 -20.60
C GLY A 588 -2.46 25.00 -21.32
N ARG A 589 -2.04 24.63 -22.54
CA ARG A 589 -2.56 23.47 -23.26
C ARG A 589 -1.52 22.37 -23.39
N CYS A 590 -2.01 21.16 -23.58
CA CYS A 590 -1.18 20.01 -23.87
C CYS A 590 -1.83 19.12 -24.93
N ARG A 591 -0.99 18.45 -25.70
CA ARG A 591 -1.36 17.43 -26.67
C ARG A 591 -1.15 16.07 -26.02
N LEU A 592 -2.24 15.33 -25.81
CA LEU A 592 -2.27 14.05 -25.12
C LEU A 592 -2.45 12.90 -26.12
N PRO A 593 -1.63 11.84 -26.08
CA PRO A 593 -1.78 10.70 -26.99
C PRO A 593 -3.18 10.12 -26.96
N ARG A 594 -3.80 9.89 -28.13
CA ARG A 594 -5.15 9.31 -28.23
C ARG A 594 -5.28 8.02 -27.44
N ARG A 595 -4.30 7.11 -27.55
CA ARG A 595 -4.28 5.84 -26.80
C ARG A 595 -4.32 6.05 -25.28
N MET A 596 -3.63 7.06 -24.77
CA MET A 596 -3.66 7.41 -23.35
C MET A 596 -5.01 8.03 -22.98
N ALA A 597 -5.52 8.96 -23.77
CA ALA A 597 -6.82 9.59 -23.55
C ALA A 597 -7.96 8.56 -23.54
N THR A 598 -7.97 7.61 -24.47
CA THR A 598 -8.96 6.53 -24.55
C THR A 598 -9.03 5.71 -23.26
N GLU A 599 -7.89 5.43 -22.62
CA GLU A 599 -7.86 4.68 -21.36
C GLU A 599 -8.21 5.53 -20.13
N LEU A 600 -7.73 6.78 -20.07
CA LEU A 600 -7.96 7.68 -18.93
C LEU A 600 -9.41 8.16 -18.83
N PHE A 601 -10.03 8.53 -19.96
CA PHE A 601 -11.36 9.15 -20.02
C PHE A 601 -12.48 8.15 -20.32
N LYS A 602 -12.15 6.87 -20.48
CA LYS A 602 -13.10 5.79 -20.82
C LYS A 602 -14.42 5.82 -20.04
N PRO A 603 -14.42 5.92 -18.69
CA PRO A 603 -15.67 5.86 -17.94
C PRO A 603 -16.56 7.08 -18.22
N MET A 604 -15.98 8.26 -18.39
CA MET A 604 -16.72 9.49 -18.71
C MET A 604 -17.31 9.42 -20.12
N ALA A 605 -16.57 8.87 -21.08
CA ALA A 605 -17.05 8.72 -22.45
C ALA A 605 -18.21 7.73 -22.57
N PHE A 606 -18.32 6.74 -21.66
CA PHE A 606 -19.48 5.86 -21.60
C PHE A 606 -20.77 6.64 -21.33
N GLY A 607 -20.76 7.56 -20.36
CA GLY A 607 -21.89 8.43 -20.06
C GLY A 607 -22.28 9.34 -21.22
N VAL A 608 -21.29 9.91 -21.90
CA VAL A 608 -21.53 10.74 -23.09
C VAL A 608 -22.20 9.93 -24.20
N MET A 609 -21.68 8.75 -24.52
CA MET A 609 -22.27 7.88 -25.56
C MET A 609 -23.69 7.43 -25.22
N GLU A 610 -23.99 7.15 -23.95
CA GLU A 610 -25.34 6.80 -23.48
C GLU A 610 -26.29 8.00 -23.59
N SER A 611 -25.89 9.18 -23.09
CA SER A 611 -26.71 10.39 -23.13
C SER A 611 -27.05 10.85 -24.56
N GLN A 612 -26.17 10.54 -25.52
CA GLN A 612 -26.37 10.80 -26.95
C GLN A 612 -27.22 9.71 -27.64
N GLY A 613 -27.59 8.63 -26.93
CA GLY A 613 -28.38 7.53 -27.46
C GLY A 613 -27.62 6.60 -28.42
N HIS A 614 -26.28 6.61 -28.39
CA HIS A 614 -25.45 5.76 -29.25
C HIS A 614 -25.30 4.34 -28.71
N VAL A 615 -25.42 4.15 -27.39
CA VAL A 615 -25.24 2.86 -26.72
C VAL A 615 -26.18 2.74 -25.53
N ASP A 616 -26.67 1.53 -25.27
CA ASP A 616 -27.54 1.24 -24.11
C ASP A 616 -26.81 0.48 -23.00
N THR A 617 -25.59 -0.04 -23.26
CA THR A 617 -24.84 -0.85 -22.29
C THR A 617 -23.35 -0.48 -22.20
N ILE A 618 -22.73 -0.66 -21.02
CA ILE A 618 -21.26 -0.46 -20.87
C ILE A 618 -20.49 -1.41 -21.80
N LYS A 619 -21.03 -2.62 -22.02
CA LYS A 619 -20.43 -3.62 -22.90
C LYS A 619 -20.40 -3.14 -24.36
N SER A 620 -21.50 -2.58 -24.86
CA SER A 620 -21.54 -2.00 -26.22
C SER A 620 -20.66 -0.76 -26.34
N ALA A 621 -20.64 0.11 -25.31
CA ALA A 621 -19.76 1.27 -25.25
C ALA A 621 -18.28 0.89 -25.31
N LYS A 622 -17.88 -0.14 -24.55
CA LYS A 622 -16.52 -0.68 -24.58
C LYS A 622 -16.16 -1.27 -25.94
N ALA A 623 -17.06 -2.03 -26.55
CA ALA A 623 -16.85 -2.60 -27.89
C ALA A 623 -16.71 -1.50 -28.96
N ALA A 624 -17.49 -0.42 -28.87
CA ALA A 624 -17.41 0.72 -29.79
C ALA A 624 -16.05 1.43 -29.73
N LEU A 625 -15.48 1.59 -28.53
CA LEU A 625 -14.12 2.13 -28.36
C LEU A 625 -13.05 1.19 -28.89
N GLU A 626 -13.17 -0.12 -28.66
CA GLU A 626 -12.22 -1.13 -29.17
C GLU A 626 -12.24 -1.20 -30.71
N GLN A 627 -13.40 -0.98 -31.32
CA GLN A 627 -13.57 -0.92 -32.77
C GLN A 627 -13.18 0.45 -33.37
N GLY A 628 -12.96 1.46 -32.54
CA GLY A 628 -12.60 2.81 -32.99
C GLY A 628 -13.72 3.51 -33.77
N LEU A 629 -14.99 3.30 -33.41
CA LEU A 629 -16.12 3.95 -34.08
C LEU A 629 -16.08 5.47 -33.88
N ASP A 630 -16.45 6.23 -34.92
CA ASP A 630 -16.32 7.70 -34.94
C ASP A 630 -17.01 8.38 -33.75
N PHE A 631 -18.24 7.96 -33.40
CA PHE A 631 -18.95 8.53 -32.26
C PHE A 631 -18.25 8.26 -30.93
N ALA A 632 -17.57 7.11 -30.80
CA ALA A 632 -16.84 6.74 -29.58
C ALA A 632 -15.53 7.52 -29.46
N VAL A 633 -14.83 7.73 -30.58
CA VAL A 633 -13.64 8.60 -30.65
C VAL A 633 -14.02 10.05 -30.35
N ASN A 634 -15.14 10.53 -30.88
CA ASN A 634 -15.66 11.87 -30.61
C ASN A 634 -16.04 12.04 -29.14
N ALA A 635 -16.69 11.05 -28.52
CA ALA A 635 -16.99 11.08 -27.09
C ALA A 635 -15.72 11.17 -26.22
N ILE A 636 -14.62 10.50 -26.60
CA ILE A 636 -13.32 10.65 -25.93
C ILE A 636 -12.74 12.06 -26.14
N ALA A 637 -12.83 12.61 -27.36
CA ALA A 637 -12.35 13.96 -27.64
C ALA A 637 -13.12 15.02 -26.83
N GLU A 638 -14.44 14.90 -26.77
CA GLU A 638 -15.32 15.78 -26.00
C GLU A 638 -15.01 15.70 -24.50
N THR A 639 -14.93 14.49 -23.94
CA THR A 639 -14.65 14.31 -22.50
C THR A 639 -13.24 14.73 -22.09
N ALA A 640 -12.24 14.45 -22.92
CA ALA A 640 -10.87 14.89 -22.68
C ALA A 640 -10.74 16.41 -22.79
N GLY A 641 -11.36 17.03 -23.80
CA GLY A 641 -11.31 18.49 -23.99
C GLY A 641 -12.06 19.28 -22.92
N ALA A 642 -13.10 18.69 -22.32
CA ALA A 642 -13.90 19.33 -21.26
C ALA A 642 -13.25 19.29 -19.87
N ARG A 643 -12.13 18.56 -19.68
CA ARG A 643 -11.51 18.35 -18.37
C ARG A 643 -10.01 18.70 -18.40
N PRO A 644 -9.53 19.47 -17.41
CA PRO A 644 -8.10 19.69 -17.26
C PRO A 644 -7.39 18.40 -16.83
N ILE A 645 -6.10 18.30 -17.09
CA ILE A 645 -5.22 17.26 -16.54
C ILE A 645 -4.08 17.88 -15.74
N LEU A 646 -3.60 17.15 -14.73
CA LEU A 646 -2.39 17.46 -13.99
C LEU A 646 -1.20 16.74 -14.63
N LEU A 647 -0.22 17.51 -15.10
CA LEU A 647 1.08 16.99 -15.54
C LEU A 647 2.09 17.14 -14.40
N VAL A 648 2.80 16.07 -14.07
CA VAL A 648 3.86 16.07 -13.05
C VAL A 648 5.15 15.54 -13.67
N GLY A 649 6.20 16.36 -13.63
CA GLY A 649 7.55 16.04 -14.08
C GLY A 649 8.60 16.25 -12.98
N ALA A 650 9.87 16.00 -13.28
CA ALA A 650 10.96 16.15 -12.33
C ALA A 650 11.23 17.59 -11.88
N GLY A 651 10.77 18.59 -12.63
CA GLY A 651 10.96 20.01 -12.31
C GLY A 651 9.75 20.72 -11.69
N GLY A 652 8.58 20.07 -11.66
CA GLY A 652 7.34 20.70 -11.22
C GLY A 652 6.09 19.97 -11.66
N PHE A 653 4.94 20.56 -11.33
CA PHE A 653 3.65 20.15 -11.87
C PHE A 653 2.88 21.35 -12.44
N THR A 654 1.97 21.09 -13.37
CA THR A 654 1.09 22.11 -13.96
C THR A 654 -0.23 21.50 -14.36
N VAL A 655 -1.25 22.33 -14.50
CA VAL A 655 -2.52 21.95 -15.12
C VAL A 655 -2.54 22.35 -16.58
N CYS A 656 -3.13 21.51 -17.43
CA CYS A 656 -3.30 21.78 -18.85
C CYS A 656 -4.69 21.38 -19.35
N GLU A 657 -5.23 22.14 -20.31
CA GLU A 657 -6.34 21.68 -21.16
C GLU A 657 -5.81 20.67 -22.19
N VAL A 658 -6.65 19.71 -22.59
CA VAL A 658 -6.25 18.60 -23.47
C VAL A 658 -6.68 18.84 -24.92
N GLU A 659 -5.73 18.69 -25.82
CA GLU A 659 -5.93 18.45 -27.26
C GLU A 659 -5.50 17.00 -27.55
N LEU A 660 -6.27 16.27 -28.37
CA LEU A 660 -5.88 14.92 -28.74
C LEU A 660 -4.69 14.92 -29.72
N TRP A 661 -3.79 13.95 -29.54
CA TRP A 661 -2.54 13.85 -30.28
C TRP A 661 -2.36 12.46 -30.88
N ASP A 662 -1.94 12.40 -32.14
CA ASP A 662 -1.72 11.13 -32.85
C ASP A 662 -0.40 10.46 -32.47
N GLU A 663 0.58 11.21 -31.95
CA GLU A 663 1.85 10.60 -31.49
C GLU A 663 1.71 9.97 -30.09
N ALA A 664 2.67 9.12 -29.75
CA ALA A 664 2.76 8.49 -28.43
C ALA A 664 3.34 9.41 -27.33
N THR A 665 3.64 10.68 -27.62
CA THR A 665 4.23 11.66 -26.70
C THR A 665 3.23 12.65 -26.14
N ILE A 666 3.54 13.21 -24.99
CA ILE A 666 2.84 14.39 -24.47
C ILE A 666 3.58 15.62 -24.98
N ALA A 667 2.90 16.52 -25.70
CA ALA A 667 3.51 17.76 -26.17
C ALA A 667 2.92 18.97 -25.45
N VAL A 668 3.80 19.90 -25.06
CA VAL A 668 3.45 21.19 -24.44
C VAL A 668 4.31 22.29 -25.05
N ASP A 669 4.01 23.55 -24.75
CA ASP A 669 4.83 24.68 -25.19
C ASP A 669 6.30 24.56 -24.68
N PRO A 670 7.29 25.12 -25.40
CA PRO A 670 8.69 24.96 -25.05
C PRO A 670 9.08 25.47 -23.65
N ALA A 671 8.41 26.49 -23.12
CA ALA A 671 8.71 27.02 -21.79
C ALA A 671 8.21 26.08 -20.69
N THR A 672 6.97 25.60 -20.82
CA THR A 672 6.40 24.58 -19.93
C THR A 672 7.19 23.28 -19.98
N ALA A 673 7.60 22.83 -21.17
CA ALA A 673 8.42 21.62 -21.33
C ALA A 673 9.75 21.74 -20.58
N ARG A 674 10.44 22.88 -20.70
CA ARG A 674 11.70 23.14 -19.99
C ARG A 674 11.50 23.14 -18.47
N ALA A 675 10.41 23.74 -17.99
CA ALA A 675 10.13 23.83 -16.57
C ALA A 675 9.79 22.45 -15.96
N LEU A 676 8.97 21.63 -16.63
CA LEU A 676 8.60 20.29 -16.15
C LEU A 676 9.77 19.29 -16.16
N ARG A 677 10.73 19.42 -17.09
CA ARG A 677 11.91 18.53 -17.15
C ARG A 677 12.88 18.73 -16.00
N GLY A 678 12.87 19.90 -15.37
CA GLY A 678 13.78 20.23 -14.29
C GLY A 678 15.26 20.26 -14.73
N PRO A 679 16.19 20.36 -13.76
CA PRO A 679 17.62 20.51 -14.03
C PRO A 679 18.25 19.25 -14.63
N GLU A 680 17.75 18.07 -14.28
CA GLU A 680 18.22 16.77 -14.77
C GLU A 680 17.76 16.47 -16.21
N GLN A 681 16.93 17.35 -16.79
CA GLN A 681 16.33 17.19 -18.12
C GLN A 681 15.52 15.89 -18.29
N ASP A 682 14.91 15.38 -17.21
CA ASP A 682 14.07 14.19 -17.28
C ASP A 682 12.85 14.46 -18.16
N THR A 683 12.68 13.63 -19.18
CA THR A 683 11.58 13.79 -20.14
C THR A 683 10.38 12.94 -19.79
N ARG A 684 10.42 12.15 -18.73
CA ARG A 684 9.26 11.39 -18.28
C ARG A 684 8.30 12.30 -17.50
N VAL A 685 7.03 12.28 -17.88
CA VAL A 685 5.97 12.97 -17.15
C VAL A 685 4.82 12.02 -16.85
N THR A 686 4.21 12.21 -15.69
CA THR A 686 2.98 11.52 -15.32
C THR A 686 1.78 12.45 -15.52
N VAL A 687 0.65 11.85 -15.87
CA VAL A 687 -0.64 12.49 -16.09
C VAL A 687 -1.59 12.00 -15.02
N HIS A 688 -2.37 12.91 -14.42
CA HIS A 688 -3.44 12.57 -13.49
C HIS A 688 -4.69 13.37 -13.84
N VAL A 689 -5.87 12.74 -13.81
CA VAL A 689 -7.14 13.39 -14.19
C VAL A 689 -7.91 13.78 -12.92
N PRO A 690 -8.14 15.07 -12.60
CA PRO A 690 -9.09 15.52 -11.57
C PRO A 690 -10.50 15.01 -11.90
N LEU A 691 -11.21 14.44 -10.92
CA LEU A 691 -12.50 13.78 -11.18
C LEU A 691 -13.70 14.62 -10.75
N GLY A 692 -13.75 14.98 -9.48
CA GLY A 692 -14.80 15.77 -8.84
C GLY A 692 -14.71 17.25 -9.16
N ASP A 693 -15.76 17.97 -8.82
CA ASP A 693 -15.92 19.38 -9.20
C ASP A 693 -15.04 20.31 -8.39
N GLU A 694 -14.84 20.01 -7.11
CA GLU A 694 -13.88 20.69 -6.23
C GLU A 694 -12.46 20.58 -6.79
N ALA A 695 -12.02 19.36 -7.12
CA ALA A 695 -10.71 19.11 -7.70
C ALA A 695 -10.54 19.79 -9.08
N ARG A 696 -11.60 19.83 -9.89
CA ARG A 696 -11.59 20.57 -11.17
C ARG A 696 -11.53 22.08 -10.97
N ARG A 697 -12.21 22.64 -9.97
CA ARG A 697 -12.16 24.05 -9.61
C ARG A 697 -10.75 24.45 -9.15
N GLU A 698 -10.13 23.64 -8.30
CA GLU A 698 -8.72 23.82 -7.91
C GLU A 698 -7.80 23.77 -9.13
N ALA A 699 -8.01 22.79 -10.02
CA ALA A 699 -7.23 22.67 -11.24
C ALA A 699 -7.35 23.91 -12.13
N ALA A 700 -8.55 24.46 -12.30
CA ALA A 700 -8.80 25.65 -13.10
C ALA A 700 -8.18 26.94 -12.52
N ALA A 701 -7.98 27.00 -11.20
CA ALA A 701 -7.33 28.14 -10.54
C ALA A 701 -5.79 28.11 -10.65
N MET A 702 -5.19 26.97 -11.01
CA MET A 702 -3.75 26.83 -11.12
C MET A 702 -3.23 27.34 -12.47
N THR A 703 -2.16 28.15 -12.42
CA THR A 703 -1.50 28.68 -13.62
C THR A 703 0.01 28.47 -13.56
N GLY A 704 0.63 28.17 -14.70
CA GLY A 704 2.07 27.94 -14.80
C GLY A 704 2.57 26.71 -14.04
N VAL A 705 3.88 26.46 -14.16
CA VAL A 705 4.53 25.32 -13.50
C VAL A 705 4.80 25.63 -12.04
N GLN A 706 4.15 24.87 -11.17
CA GLN A 706 4.32 24.90 -9.72
C GLN A 706 5.60 24.15 -9.32
N ARG A 707 6.32 24.72 -8.37
CA ARG A 707 7.54 24.16 -7.78
C ARG A 707 7.31 23.83 -6.31
N PRO A 708 8.13 22.96 -5.70
CA PRO A 708 7.93 22.58 -4.33
C PRO A 708 8.47 23.71 -3.45
N ASP A 709 7.60 24.59 -2.99
CA ASP A 709 7.90 25.50 -1.88
C ASP A 709 7.59 24.76 -0.58
N PHE A 710 8.33 23.69 -0.29
CA PHE A 710 7.97 22.80 0.80
C PHE A 710 8.99 22.85 1.94
N ARG A 711 8.52 23.36 3.08
CA ARG A 711 9.01 23.03 4.42
C ARG A 711 7.84 22.35 5.12
N PHE A 712 8.00 21.14 5.64
CA PHE A 712 7.01 20.56 6.54
C PHE A 712 6.77 21.55 7.67
N SER A 713 5.55 22.05 7.80
CA SER A 713 5.17 22.75 9.03
C SER A 713 4.95 21.70 10.11
N SER A 714 5.66 21.87 11.21
CA SER A 714 5.25 21.52 12.58
C SER A 714 5.65 20.14 13.14
N GLY A 715 5.93 20.17 14.45
CA GLY A 715 6.59 19.14 15.27
C GLY A 715 5.66 18.08 15.86
N GLY A 716 4.70 17.57 15.09
CA GLY A 716 3.86 16.42 15.46
C GLY A 716 4.64 15.10 15.40
N TRP A 717 4.30 14.12 16.24
CA TRP A 717 5.07 12.87 16.36
C TRP A 717 4.93 11.97 15.12
N LEU A 718 3.74 11.88 14.52
CA LEU A 718 3.41 11.12 13.31
C LEU A 718 3.94 11.84 12.07
N SER A 719 3.65 13.14 11.91
CA SER A 719 4.22 13.94 10.82
C SER A 719 5.74 13.86 10.78
N ALA A 720 6.38 13.95 11.94
CA ALA A 720 7.82 13.80 12.01
C ALA A 720 8.23 12.35 11.70
N ALA A 721 7.53 11.33 12.23
CA ALA A 721 7.80 9.91 11.94
C ALA A 721 7.73 9.57 10.44
N LEU A 722 6.84 10.22 9.69
CA LEU A 722 6.71 10.05 8.23
C LEU A 722 7.92 10.58 7.44
N VAL A 723 8.70 11.49 8.03
CA VAL A 723 9.83 12.18 7.39
C VAL A 723 11.19 11.71 7.90
N GLY A 724 11.26 11.27 9.16
CA GLY A 724 12.51 11.17 9.93
C GLY A 724 13.12 9.78 10.16
N GLY A 725 12.56 8.69 9.61
CA GLY A 725 13.19 7.35 9.69
C GLY A 725 13.17 6.65 11.07
N GLU A 726 12.63 7.28 12.12
CA GLU A 726 12.55 6.76 13.50
C GLU A 726 11.09 6.62 13.96
N ALA A 727 10.25 6.02 13.12
CA ALA A 727 8.80 6.06 13.33
C ALA A 727 8.35 5.33 14.61
N LEU A 728 9.00 4.20 14.94
CA LEU A 728 8.67 3.41 16.12
C LEU A 728 9.12 4.05 17.43
N ASP A 729 10.27 4.73 17.44
CA ASP A 729 10.72 5.48 18.62
C ASP A 729 9.79 6.65 18.92
N ARG A 730 9.31 7.34 17.89
CA ARG A 730 8.34 8.43 18.05
C ARG A 730 6.97 7.93 18.47
N LEU A 731 6.55 6.77 17.96
CA LEU A 731 5.34 6.08 18.44
C LEU A 731 5.46 5.72 19.92
N ARG A 732 6.62 5.17 20.35
CA ARG A 732 6.90 4.84 21.75
C ARG A 732 6.86 6.09 22.62
N GLU A 733 7.53 7.17 22.22
CA GLU A 733 7.51 8.44 22.94
C GLU A 733 6.09 9.02 23.02
N ALA A 734 5.32 8.95 21.93
CA ALA A 734 3.94 9.38 21.90
C ALA A 734 3.05 8.62 22.89
N VAL A 735 3.25 7.29 23.04
CA VAL A 735 2.54 6.48 24.05
C VAL A 735 2.94 6.89 25.47
N LEU A 736 4.25 7.03 25.74
CA LEU A 736 4.74 7.34 27.09
C LEU A 736 4.35 8.75 27.55
N CYS A 737 4.43 9.73 26.65
CA CYS A 737 4.17 11.13 26.95
C CYS A 737 2.69 11.52 26.73
N GLY A 738 1.88 10.64 26.13
CA GLY A 738 0.50 10.90 25.71
C GLY A 738 0.41 12.03 24.68
N LEU A 739 1.31 12.01 23.69
CA LEU A 739 1.32 13.02 22.64
C LEU A 739 0.11 12.84 21.72
N ILE A 740 -0.67 13.91 21.57
CA ILE A 740 -1.78 14.00 20.64
C ILE A 740 -1.34 14.88 19.48
N GLU A 741 -1.49 14.39 18.26
CA GLU A 741 -1.20 15.17 17.05
C GLU A 741 -2.47 15.84 16.55
N GLN A 742 -2.40 17.17 16.40
CA GLN A 742 -3.44 17.93 15.70
C GLN A 742 -3.30 17.71 14.19
N VAL A 743 -4.40 17.36 13.53
CA VAL A 743 -4.44 17.16 12.08
C VAL A 743 -4.67 18.51 11.39
N GLU A 744 -3.64 19.36 11.43
CA GLU A 744 -3.64 20.67 10.77
C GLU A 744 -2.89 20.64 9.43
N ASP A 745 -2.00 19.67 9.23
CA ASP A 745 -1.21 19.54 8.01
C ASP A 745 -2.09 19.05 6.83
N PRO A 746 -2.14 19.77 5.69
CA PRO A 746 -2.97 19.39 4.54
C PRO A 746 -2.60 18.03 3.92
N LEU A 747 -1.32 17.66 3.94
CA LEU A 747 -0.86 16.38 3.40
C LEU A 747 -1.32 15.23 4.30
N LEU A 748 -1.17 15.37 5.61
CA LEU A 748 -1.68 14.40 6.59
C LEU A 748 -3.20 14.29 6.52
N THR A 749 -3.91 15.43 6.42
CA THR A 749 -5.37 15.49 6.27
C THR A 749 -5.83 14.69 5.05
N ALA A 750 -5.23 14.94 3.88
CA ALA A 750 -5.52 14.21 2.65
C ALA A 750 -5.14 12.72 2.75
N ALA A 751 -3.97 12.40 3.33
CA ALA A 751 -3.52 11.02 3.52
C ALA A 751 -4.43 10.22 4.47
N LEU A 752 -5.10 10.88 5.42
CA LEU A 752 -6.09 10.27 6.30
C LEU A 752 -7.49 10.19 5.69
N GLY A 753 -7.65 10.65 4.44
CA GLY A 753 -8.93 10.67 3.74
C GLY A 753 -9.91 11.71 4.27
N ARG A 754 -9.43 12.73 4.97
CA ARG A 754 -10.25 13.85 5.44
C ARG A 754 -10.28 14.92 4.37
N GLY A 755 -11.48 15.37 3.98
CA GLY A 755 -11.63 16.48 3.04
C GLY A 755 -11.18 17.80 3.67
N PRO A 756 -10.73 18.78 2.89
CA PRO A 756 -10.25 20.08 3.41
C PRO A 756 -11.32 20.93 4.12
N ASP A 757 -12.60 20.74 3.79
CA ASP A 757 -13.73 21.45 4.42
C ASP A 757 -14.34 20.68 5.62
N ALA A 758 -13.69 19.60 6.09
CA ALA A 758 -14.08 18.95 7.34
C ALA A 758 -13.73 19.87 8.52
N ALA A 759 -14.53 20.91 8.71
CA ALA A 759 -14.41 21.87 9.80
C ALA A 759 -14.49 21.14 11.15
N PRO A 760 -13.81 21.67 12.19
CA PRO A 760 -13.80 21.09 13.53
C PRO A 760 -15.23 20.99 14.07
N VAL A 761 -15.62 19.79 14.52
CA VAL A 761 -16.94 19.54 15.10
C VAL A 761 -16.95 20.08 16.53
N GLY A 762 -17.12 21.40 16.69
CA GLY A 762 -17.53 22.09 17.92
C GLY A 762 -16.59 21.99 19.14
N PRO A 763 -16.57 23.01 20.03
CA PRO A 763 -15.57 23.08 21.10
C PRO A 763 -15.91 22.10 22.24
N SER A 764 -15.16 21.00 22.34
CA SER A 764 -15.14 20.14 23.52
C SER A 764 -13.93 20.48 24.39
N GLN A 765 -14.11 21.47 25.28
CA GLN A 765 -13.28 21.80 26.44
C GLN A 765 -11.79 21.41 26.39
N VAL A 766 -10.98 22.30 25.80
CA VAL A 766 -9.55 22.36 26.07
C VAL A 766 -9.36 22.83 27.52
N HIS A 767 -8.87 21.96 28.39
CA HIS A 767 -8.32 22.39 29.68
C HIS A 767 -7.12 23.31 29.41
N ALA A 768 -7.28 24.58 29.78
CA ALA A 768 -6.27 25.61 29.65
C ALA A 768 -5.01 25.26 30.47
N SER A 769 -3.87 25.15 29.80
CA SER A 769 -2.56 25.36 30.41
C SER A 769 -1.98 26.68 29.88
N SER A 770 -1.87 27.64 30.79
CA SER A 770 -1.44 29.03 30.61
C SER A 770 -0.08 29.21 29.90
N PRO A 771 0.16 30.33 29.20
CA PRO A 771 1.42 30.58 28.52
C PRO A 771 2.49 31.03 29.53
N GLY A 772 3.48 30.17 29.76
CA GLY A 772 4.74 30.53 30.42
C GLY A 772 5.59 31.38 29.48
N ARG A 773 5.79 32.64 29.86
CA ARG A 773 6.59 33.67 29.21
C ARG A 773 8.05 33.20 29.10
N ALA A 774 8.53 32.90 27.90
CA ALA A 774 9.95 32.67 27.64
C ALA A 774 10.68 34.03 27.69
N THR A 775 11.44 34.27 28.76
CA THR A 775 12.52 35.24 28.76
C THR A 775 13.77 34.54 28.23
N PHE A 776 14.28 35.06 27.12
CA PHE A 776 15.63 34.78 26.63
C PHE A 776 16.62 35.30 27.67
N ASP A 777 17.44 34.42 28.23
CA ASP A 777 18.74 34.80 28.76
C ASP A 777 19.78 34.37 27.71
N GLU A 778 20.37 35.38 27.09
CA GLU A 778 21.70 35.32 26.51
C GLU A 778 22.68 35.20 27.68
N ASP A 779 23.55 34.21 27.69
CA ASP A 779 24.89 34.35 28.28
C ASP A 779 25.81 33.25 27.77
N GLU A 780 27.06 33.67 27.65
CA GLU A 780 28.15 33.16 26.84
C GLU A 780 28.91 31.96 27.45
N ASP A 781 29.73 31.37 26.58
CA ASP A 781 31.04 30.78 26.84
C ASP A 781 31.23 29.35 27.42
N ASP A 782 32.06 28.65 26.63
CA ASP A 782 33.13 27.70 26.97
C ASP A 782 32.88 26.17 27.00
N PHE A 783 33.57 25.55 26.02
CA PHE A 783 33.97 24.14 25.78
C PHE A 783 33.04 23.16 25.07
#